data_AF-A0A395V7Z1-F1
#
_entry.id   AF-A0A395V7Z1-F1
#
_cell.length_a   1.000
_cell.length_b   1.000
_cell.length_c   1.000
_cell.angle_alpha   90.00
_cell.angle_beta   90.00
_cell.angle_gamma   90.00
#
_symmetry.space_group_name_H-M   'P 1'
#
loop_
_entity.id
_entity.type
_entity.pdbx_description
1 polymer ?
#
loop_
_entity_poly.entity_id
_entity_poly.type
_entity_poly.pdbx_seq_one_letter_code
_entity_poly.pdbx_strand_id
1 'polypeptide(L)'
;MGYQECYKETNELAAERYELAAERIAEIAEAAQTPEPFAEYFQKNAAYLQRLGALYEKGKGGSLVARSMEECEADNATLYGEILPEAYGRSYANPAYAAARLGETFGGALSLLAAHLRTACGEVFRGNLMQLTIAMELFVEIYNCFEGAVADALPQEKEVQQILYWHFHDYREIFDERSVRCLVNPAEDFEKEIVMQADLSDLRYLYRYGAYIGDNERQIAAYLNTLPEADIQAMADTYTEGYRIGFETTGKDLSKKTAAQVRYPIGFERMVRAAVRNFEKMGLEVTMLASGTAANKQYDYDHREDRAYYLDKAYVERGLETWKNAFEEEKVHADGMAGPAVIEVFGEEPFSPETKKEAFRYSEKQQQLCVYEMSQRGQITNQYIKGEERSFTIIAYPLPSIGARFEKIFAETVKINTLDYMLYRNMQQKMIDVLDQADRVHITGKGANKTDLYVNIWKLQNPEGETAFENCVADVNIPVGEVFTSPVLKGTNGKLHVGQVYLNGLNYKNLEIDFKDGMVEKYTCTNFEDETENKNYIRDNVLMHHETLPMGEFAIGTNTTAYRMARDYDIADKLPILIAEKTGPHFAVGDTCYSHEEDNLSYNPDGKAIVARENTVSAQRRENPEKAYLNCHTDITIPYDELDKITVIRKDGTTEDIIVDGRFVLAGTEALNEPLDR
;
A
#
# COMPACT_ATOMS: atom_id res chain seq x y z
N MET A 1 -14.39 -25.84 1.71
CA MET A 1 -14.56 -25.31 3.08
C MET A 1 -14.58 -23.80 2.93
N GLY A 2 -15.49 -23.09 3.60
CA GLY A 2 -15.49 -21.61 3.60
C GLY A 2 -14.94 -21.07 4.92
N TYR A 3 -14.80 -19.75 5.01
CA TYR A 3 -14.11 -19.06 6.11
C TYR A 3 -14.68 -19.41 7.50
N GLN A 4 -15.98 -19.71 7.58
CA GLN A 4 -16.64 -20.10 8.83
C GLN A 4 -16.09 -21.41 9.41
N GLU A 5 -15.69 -22.36 8.56
CA GLU A 5 -15.06 -23.60 9.02
C GLU A 5 -13.61 -23.35 9.45
N CYS A 6 -12.92 -22.38 8.84
CA CYS A 6 -11.56 -21.96 9.24
C CYS A 6 -11.53 -21.42 10.68
N TYR A 7 -12.61 -20.79 11.15
CA TYR A 7 -12.67 -20.22 12.51
C TYR A 7 -13.37 -21.12 13.52
N LYS A 8 -13.95 -22.24 13.10
CA LYS A 8 -14.79 -23.04 13.97
C LYS A 8 -14.06 -23.56 15.20
N GLU A 9 -12.89 -24.18 15.00
CA GLU A 9 -12.09 -24.72 16.10
C GLU A 9 -11.59 -23.61 17.04
N THR A 10 -11.07 -22.50 16.50
CA THR A 10 -10.61 -21.38 17.30
C THR A 10 -11.76 -20.69 18.06
N ASN A 11 -12.93 -20.58 17.45
CA ASN A 11 -14.12 -20.05 18.12
C ASN A 11 -14.61 -20.96 19.25
N GLU A 12 -14.57 -22.29 19.06
CA GLU A 12 -14.90 -23.26 20.11
C GLU A 12 -13.93 -23.12 21.31
N LEU A 13 -12.63 -22.94 21.04
CA LEU A 13 -11.61 -22.70 22.07
C LEU A 13 -11.76 -21.34 22.78
N ALA A 14 -12.37 -20.34 22.12
CA ALA A 14 -12.56 -19.00 22.66
C ALA A 14 -13.89 -18.82 23.43
N ALA A 15 -14.84 -19.75 23.31
CA ALA A 15 -16.23 -19.55 23.75
C ALA A 15 -16.37 -19.28 25.26
N GLU A 16 -15.80 -20.13 26.13
CA GLU A 16 -15.88 -19.94 27.59
C GLU A 16 -15.14 -18.67 28.04
N ARG A 17 -13.98 -18.42 27.44
CA ARG A 17 -13.17 -17.21 27.69
C ARG A 17 -13.92 -15.94 27.32
N TYR A 18 -14.63 -15.96 26.18
CA TYR A 18 -15.48 -14.87 25.73
C TYR A 18 -16.60 -14.58 26.74
N GLU A 19 -17.31 -15.60 27.22
CA GLU A 19 -18.43 -15.40 28.16
C GLU A 19 -17.94 -14.70 29.45
N LEU A 20 -16.81 -15.16 30.00
CA LEU A 20 -16.18 -14.57 31.19
C LEU A 20 -15.73 -13.12 30.94
N ALA A 21 -15.04 -12.86 29.82
CA ALA A 21 -14.58 -11.52 29.48
C ALA A 21 -15.74 -10.56 29.19
N ALA A 22 -16.80 -11.03 28.54
CA ALA A 22 -17.98 -10.25 28.21
C ALA A 22 -18.80 -9.86 29.45
N GLU A 23 -18.96 -10.79 30.41
CA GLU A 23 -19.56 -10.49 31.72
C GLU A 23 -18.78 -9.38 32.42
N ARG A 24 -17.45 -9.53 32.47
CA ARG A 24 -16.58 -8.54 33.09
C ARG A 24 -16.63 -7.17 32.41
N ILE A 25 -16.65 -7.13 31.09
CA ILE A 25 -16.79 -5.90 30.31
C ILE A 25 -18.11 -5.19 30.60
N ALA A 26 -19.20 -5.94 30.77
CA ALA A 26 -20.50 -5.35 31.11
C ALA A 26 -20.46 -4.66 32.49
N GLU A 27 -19.81 -5.27 33.49
CA GLU A 27 -19.59 -4.65 34.80
C GLU A 27 -18.78 -3.35 34.69
N ILE A 28 -17.69 -3.36 33.92
CA ILE A 28 -16.83 -2.19 33.71
C ILE A 28 -17.58 -1.07 32.99
N ALA A 29 -18.39 -1.41 31.99
CA ALA A 29 -19.20 -0.45 31.24
C ALA A 29 -20.25 0.24 32.13
N GLU A 30 -20.86 -0.50 33.05
CA GLU A 30 -21.82 0.04 34.01
C GLU A 30 -21.13 0.92 35.07
N ALA A 31 -20.07 0.42 35.70
CA ALA A 31 -19.39 1.11 36.79
C ALA A 31 -17.92 0.66 36.94
N ALA A 32 -17.01 1.30 36.21
CA ALA A 32 -15.57 1.09 36.37
C ALA A 32 -15.11 1.50 37.78
N GLN A 33 -14.46 0.58 38.50
CA GLN A 33 -13.97 0.76 39.87
C GLN A 33 -12.53 1.30 39.89
N THR A 34 -12.29 2.35 39.12
CA THR A 34 -10.99 3.01 38.97
C THR A 34 -11.11 4.50 39.31
N PRO A 35 -10.04 5.20 39.70
CA PRO A 35 -10.11 6.63 39.97
C PRO A 35 -10.34 7.43 38.66
N GLU A 36 -11.01 8.57 38.76
CA GLU A 36 -11.02 9.55 37.65
C GLU A 36 -9.60 10.06 37.39
N PRO A 37 -9.18 10.27 36.13
CA PRO A 37 -9.97 10.21 34.89
C PRO A 37 -9.98 8.84 34.17
N PHE A 38 -9.46 7.77 34.80
CA PHE A 38 -9.38 6.44 34.18
C PHE A 38 -10.74 5.75 34.09
N ALA A 39 -11.67 6.03 35.02
CA ALA A 39 -13.03 5.50 34.98
C ALA A 39 -13.72 5.84 33.66
N GLU A 40 -13.67 7.10 33.22
CA GLU A 40 -14.23 7.55 31.93
C GLU A 40 -13.63 6.76 30.75
N TYR A 41 -12.32 6.56 30.75
CA TYR A 41 -11.62 5.81 29.70
C TYR A 41 -12.07 4.35 29.62
N PHE A 42 -12.10 3.65 30.76
CA PHE A 42 -12.45 2.23 30.80
C PHE A 42 -13.94 2.03 30.48
N GLN A 43 -14.83 2.88 30.99
CA GLN A 43 -16.26 2.80 30.65
C GLN A 43 -16.51 2.96 29.15
N LYS A 44 -15.86 3.93 28.49
CA LYS A 44 -16.02 4.15 27.05
C LYS A 44 -15.53 2.97 26.22
N ASN A 45 -14.35 2.44 26.50
CA ASN A 45 -13.80 1.31 25.75
C ASN A 45 -14.52 -0.01 26.07
N ALA A 46 -15.01 -0.20 27.30
CA ALA A 46 -15.88 -1.32 27.66
C ALA A 46 -17.21 -1.27 26.89
N ALA A 47 -17.85 -0.10 26.80
CA ALA A 47 -19.06 0.09 26.01
C ALA A 47 -18.83 -0.20 24.51
N TYR A 48 -17.67 0.20 23.97
CA TYR A 48 -17.26 -0.14 22.61
C TYR A 48 -17.15 -1.67 22.41
N LEU A 49 -16.46 -2.37 23.30
CA LEU A 49 -16.33 -3.84 23.24
C LEU A 49 -17.66 -4.56 23.42
N GLN A 50 -18.54 -4.06 24.30
CA GLN A 50 -19.89 -4.57 24.47
C GLN A 50 -20.70 -4.43 23.16
N ARG A 51 -20.52 -3.32 22.45
CA ARG A 51 -21.13 -3.12 21.13
C ARG A 51 -20.61 -4.12 20.10
N LEU A 52 -19.32 -4.40 20.09
CA LEU A 52 -18.74 -5.45 19.25
C LEU A 52 -19.31 -6.84 19.59
N GLY A 53 -19.43 -7.20 20.86
CA GLY A 53 -20.06 -8.45 21.29
C GLY A 53 -21.52 -8.56 20.82
N ALA A 54 -22.30 -7.48 20.90
CA ALA A 54 -23.66 -7.47 20.38
C ALA A 54 -23.74 -7.67 18.85
N LEU A 55 -22.78 -7.14 18.09
CA LEU A 55 -22.69 -7.35 16.64
C LEU A 55 -22.26 -8.78 16.30
N TYR A 56 -21.35 -9.37 17.09
CA TYR A 56 -20.96 -10.77 16.96
C TYR A 56 -22.18 -11.70 17.15
N GLU A 57 -22.97 -11.50 18.20
CA GLU A 57 -24.19 -12.29 18.43
C GLU A 57 -25.22 -12.12 17.32
N LYS A 58 -25.38 -10.91 16.77
CA LYS A 58 -26.21 -10.68 15.57
C LYS A 58 -25.70 -11.48 14.37
N GLY A 59 -24.37 -11.55 14.19
CA GLY A 59 -23.70 -12.28 13.12
C GLY A 59 -23.95 -13.78 13.24
N LYS A 60 -23.66 -14.35 14.42
CA LYS A 60 -23.93 -15.74 14.77
C LYS A 60 -25.40 -16.13 14.59
N GLY A 61 -26.32 -15.22 14.91
CA GLY A 61 -27.76 -15.40 14.73
C GLY A 61 -28.30 -15.10 13.32
N GLY A 62 -27.45 -14.70 12.36
CA GLY A 62 -27.81 -14.37 10.98
C GLY A 62 -28.54 -13.02 10.77
N SER A 63 -28.91 -12.34 11.85
CA SER A 63 -29.61 -11.04 11.81
C SER A 63 -28.71 -9.87 11.37
N LEU A 64 -27.38 -10.01 11.42
CA LEU A 64 -26.44 -8.97 11.01
C LEU A 64 -26.61 -8.56 9.54
N VAL A 65 -26.92 -9.51 8.66
CA VAL A 65 -27.14 -9.24 7.22
C VAL A 65 -28.54 -8.67 6.97
N ALA A 66 -29.48 -8.88 7.89
CA ALA A 66 -30.87 -8.44 7.75
C ALA A 66 -31.14 -7.01 8.24
N ARG A 67 -30.12 -6.31 8.77
CA ARG A 67 -30.22 -4.93 9.25
C ARG A 67 -30.81 -4.01 8.18
N SER A 68 -31.62 -3.05 8.63
CA SER A 68 -32.04 -1.91 7.81
C SER A 68 -30.86 -1.00 7.49
N MET A 69 -31.02 -0.11 6.50
CA MET A 69 -29.98 0.87 6.17
C MET A 69 -29.70 1.77 7.37
N GLU A 70 -30.75 2.20 8.07
CA GLU A 70 -30.67 3.05 9.25
C GLU A 70 -29.89 2.37 10.39
N GLU A 71 -30.09 1.07 10.61
CA GLU A 71 -29.31 0.30 11.58
C GLU A 71 -27.84 0.18 11.16
N CYS A 72 -27.57 -0.08 9.88
CA CYS A 72 -26.20 -0.14 9.36
C CYS A 72 -25.45 1.20 9.53
N GLU A 73 -26.10 2.32 9.19
CA GLU A 73 -25.54 3.67 9.37
C GLU A 73 -25.34 4.02 10.85
N ALA A 74 -26.27 3.63 11.72
CA ALA A 74 -26.13 3.83 13.16
C ALA A 74 -24.99 2.99 13.76
N ASP A 75 -24.82 1.74 13.32
CA ASP A 75 -23.69 0.89 13.70
C ASP A 75 -22.38 1.54 13.25
N ASN A 76 -22.28 1.97 11.98
CA ASN A 76 -21.10 2.63 11.42
C ASN A 76 -20.72 3.91 12.21
N ALA A 77 -21.70 4.78 12.50
CA ALA A 77 -21.47 5.99 13.27
C ALA A 77 -21.02 5.70 14.72
N THR A 78 -21.55 4.63 15.33
CA THR A 78 -21.15 4.23 16.69
C THR A 78 -19.73 3.68 16.71
N LEU A 79 -19.36 2.87 15.71
CA LEU A 79 -18.06 2.18 15.66
C LEU A 79 -16.91 3.12 15.32
N TYR A 80 -17.13 4.09 14.42
CA TYR A 80 -16.07 4.96 13.91
C TYR A 80 -16.18 6.41 14.40
N GLY A 81 -17.31 6.82 14.98
CA GLY A 81 -17.60 8.21 15.29
C GLY A 81 -16.55 8.90 16.16
N GLU A 82 -15.97 8.20 17.14
CA GLU A 82 -14.92 8.78 18.01
C GLU A 82 -13.58 9.02 17.29
N ILE A 83 -13.33 8.38 16.15
CA ILE A 83 -12.08 8.55 15.40
C ILE A 83 -12.23 9.42 14.16
N LEU A 84 -13.46 9.82 13.80
CA LEU A 84 -13.69 10.76 12.69
C LEU A 84 -13.03 12.13 12.96
N PRO A 85 -12.60 12.87 11.92
CA PRO A 85 -11.82 14.10 12.06
C PRO A 85 -12.42 15.11 13.04
N GLU A 86 -13.74 15.28 13.05
CA GLU A 86 -14.45 16.27 13.88
C GLU A 86 -14.45 15.91 15.37
N ALA A 87 -14.36 14.61 15.70
CA ALA A 87 -14.39 14.10 17.06
C ALA A 87 -12.99 13.71 17.58
N TYR A 88 -12.05 13.42 16.68
CA TYR A 88 -10.76 12.82 17.01
C TYR A 88 -9.94 13.64 18.00
N GLY A 89 -10.05 14.98 17.97
CA GLY A 89 -9.41 15.87 18.96
C GLY A 89 -9.84 15.63 20.42
N ARG A 90 -10.91 14.87 20.66
CA ARG A 90 -11.48 14.54 21.98
C ARG A 90 -11.56 13.03 22.23
N SER A 91 -10.87 12.25 21.41
CA SER A 91 -10.87 10.79 21.46
C SER A 91 -9.75 10.27 22.33
N TYR A 92 -10.00 9.23 23.11
CA TYR A 92 -8.91 8.52 23.80
C TYR A 92 -7.99 7.76 22.86
N ALA A 93 -8.40 7.59 21.60
CA ALA A 93 -7.53 7.11 20.54
C ALA A 93 -6.65 8.23 19.95
N ASN A 94 -6.67 9.46 20.47
CA ASN A 94 -5.75 10.51 20.06
C ASN A 94 -4.65 10.63 21.14
N PRO A 95 -3.37 10.34 20.83
CA PRO A 95 -2.31 10.31 21.84
C PRO A 95 -2.18 11.61 22.65
N ALA A 96 -2.36 12.77 22.01
CA ALA A 96 -2.31 14.07 22.69
C ALA A 96 -3.48 14.27 23.65
N TYR A 97 -4.70 13.87 23.26
CA TYR A 97 -5.86 13.93 24.14
C TYR A 97 -5.74 12.93 25.30
N ALA A 98 -5.31 11.70 25.00
CA ALA A 98 -5.10 10.65 26.00
C ALA A 98 -4.06 11.07 27.04
N ALA A 99 -2.91 11.62 26.64
CA ALA A 99 -1.90 12.16 27.56
C ALA A 99 -2.41 13.34 28.39
N ALA A 100 -3.15 14.27 27.78
CA ALA A 100 -3.71 15.41 28.49
C ALA A 100 -4.75 15.01 29.56
N ARG A 101 -5.49 13.92 29.33
CA ARG A 101 -6.51 13.44 30.27
C ARG A 101 -5.96 12.43 31.27
N LEU A 102 -5.20 11.44 30.81
CA LEU A 102 -4.75 10.28 31.61
C LEU A 102 -3.32 10.43 32.15
N GLY A 103 -2.67 11.55 31.86
CA GLY A 103 -1.30 11.84 32.26
C GLY A 103 -0.27 11.30 31.27
N GLU A 104 0.93 11.89 31.28
CA GLU A 104 2.02 11.53 30.35
C GLU A 104 2.51 10.08 30.53
N THR A 105 2.36 9.51 31.74
CA THR A 105 2.78 8.14 32.06
C THR A 105 1.94 7.08 31.35
N PHE A 106 0.62 7.24 31.29
CA PHE A 106 -0.29 6.20 30.78
C PHE A 106 -0.99 6.56 29.47
N GLY A 107 -1.07 7.86 29.13
CA GLY A 107 -1.83 8.33 27.99
C GLY A 107 -1.42 7.68 26.67
N GLY A 108 -0.12 7.54 26.39
CA GLY A 108 0.36 6.89 25.17
C GLY A 108 -0.06 5.41 25.10
N ALA A 109 0.22 4.63 26.16
CA ALA A 109 -0.11 3.21 26.22
C ALA A 109 -1.62 2.94 26.14
N LEU A 110 -2.43 3.78 26.79
CA LEU A 110 -3.90 3.66 26.76
C LEU A 110 -4.50 4.17 25.43
N SER A 111 -3.84 5.10 24.73
CA SER A 111 -4.21 5.46 23.36
C SER A 111 -3.94 4.31 22.39
N LEU A 112 -2.78 3.66 22.51
CA LEU A 112 -2.44 2.45 21.76
C LEU A 112 -3.47 1.35 22.03
N LEU A 113 -3.83 1.11 23.29
CA LEU A 113 -4.87 0.13 23.63
C LEU A 113 -6.20 0.48 22.96
N ALA A 114 -6.65 1.74 23.04
CA ALA A 114 -7.91 2.17 22.42
C ALA A 114 -7.90 1.95 20.89
N ALA A 115 -6.78 2.22 20.22
CA ALA A 115 -6.62 1.97 18.79
C ALA A 115 -6.61 0.45 18.49
N HIS A 116 -5.90 -0.34 19.28
CA HIS A 116 -5.82 -1.80 19.12
C HIS A 116 -7.19 -2.47 19.26
N LEU A 117 -8.02 -2.07 20.24
CA LEU A 117 -9.37 -2.64 20.42
C LEU A 117 -10.28 -2.43 19.19
N ARG A 118 -10.07 -1.35 18.42
CA ARG A 118 -10.85 -1.05 17.21
C ARG A 118 -10.50 -1.99 16.04
N THR A 119 -9.34 -2.62 16.05
CA THR A 119 -8.95 -3.62 15.03
C THR A 119 -9.85 -4.86 15.07
N ALA A 120 -10.44 -5.18 16.22
CA ALA A 120 -11.37 -6.31 16.38
C ALA A 120 -12.68 -6.13 15.60
N CYS A 121 -13.03 -4.90 15.18
CA CYS A 121 -14.27 -4.64 14.46
C CYS A 121 -14.40 -5.49 13.19
N GLY A 122 -13.38 -5.51 12.32
CA GLY A 122 -13.42 -6.32 11.09
C GLY A 122 -13.59 -7.82 11.38
N GLU A 123 -12.92 -8.32 12.41
CA GLU A 123 -12.96 -9.73 12.82
C GLU A 123 -14.34 -10.14 13.36
N VAL A 124 -15.05 -9.25 14.05
CA VAL A 124 -16.45 -9.50 14.47
C VAL A 124 -17.37 -9.76 13.30
N PHE A 125 -17.27 -8.98 12.22
CA PHE A 125 -18.12 -9.16 11.04
C PHE A 125 -17.79 -10.45 10.27
N ARG A 126 -16.55 -10.94 10.40
CA ARG A 126 -16.10 -12.25 9.92
C ARG A 126 -16.49 -13.40 10.85
N GLY A 127 -17.10 -13.11 12.00
CA GLY A 127 -17.45 -14.12 13.00
C GLY A 127 -16.24 -14.76 13.68
N ASN A 128 -15.09 -14.08 13.73
CA ASN A 128 -13.89 -14.56 14.41
C ASN A 128 -13.94 -14.19 15.89
N LEU A 129 -14.46 -15.10 16.71
CA LEU A 129 -14.62 -14.93 18.15
C LEU A 129 -13.27 -14.86 18.85
N MET A 130 -12.29 -15.67 18.43
CA MET A 130 -10.97 -15.71 19.06
C MET A 130 -10.31 -14.32 19.10
N GLN A 131 -10.36 -13.58 17.99
CA GLN A 131 -9.78 -12.23 17.92
C GLN A 131 -10.51 -11.24 18.83
N LEU A 132 -11.84 -11.30 18.89
CA LEU A 132 -12.63 -10.48 19.81
C LEU A 132 -12.28 -10.81 21.27
N THR A 133 -12.22 -12.09 21.62
CA THR A 133 -11.90 -12.56 22.97
C THR A 133 -10.52 -12.10 23.42
N ILE A 134 -9.50 -12.23 22.57
CA ILE A 134 -8.13 -11.80 22.89
C ILE A 134 -8.07 -10.28 23.14
N ALA A 135 -8.80 -9.48 22.35
CA ALA A 135 -8.89 -8.04 22.57
C ALA A 135 -9.61 -7.70 23.89
N MET A 136 -10.70 -8.42 24.20
CA MET A 136 -11.45 -8.27 25.45
C MET A 136 -10.61 -8.65 26.69
N GLU A 137 -9.84 -9.73 26.62
CA GLU A 137 -8.95 -10.17 27.69
C GLU A 137 -7.86 -9.14 27.97
N LEU A 138 -7.20 -8.62 26.93
CA LEU A 138 -6.21 -7.55 27.08
C LEU A 138 -6.81 -6.34 27.79
N PHE A 139 -8.01 -5.92 27.37
CA PHE A 139 -8.70 -4.79 28.00
C PHE A 139 -8.97 -5.05 29.49
N VAL A 140 -9.47 -6.24 29.83
CA VAL A 140 -9.75 -6.65 31.21
C VAL A 140 -8.47 -6.74 32.04
N GLU A 141 -7.40 -7.30 31.50
CA GLU A 141 -6.11 -7.42 32.19
C GLU A 141 -5.53 -6.04 32.52
N ILE A 142 -5.53 -5.12 31.56
CA ILE A 142 -5.11 -3.74 31.79
C ILE A 142 -6.03 -3.04 32.80
N TYR A 143 -7.35 -3.19 32.70
CA TYR A 143 -8.28 -2.63 33.68
C TYR A 143 -7.99 -3.11 35.11
N ASN A 144 -7.70 -4.40 35.29
CA ASN A 144 -7.42 -4.98 36.60
C ASN A 144 -6.18 -4.36 37.29
N CYS A 145 -5.21 -3.81 36.54
CA CYS A 145 -4.10 -3.05 37.13
C CYS A 145 -4.56 -1.73 37.80
N PHE A 146 -5.64 -1.12 37.29
CA PHE A 146 -6.18 0.13 37.82
C PHE A 146 -7.32 -0.08 38.83
N GLU A 147 -7.91 -1.28 38.86
CA GLU A 147 -9.05 -1.57 39.71
C GLU A 147 -8.71 -1.44 41.20
N GLY A 148 -9.54 -0.69 41.93
CA GLY A 148 -9.33 -0.43 43.35
C GLY A 148 -8.13 0.45 43.67
N ALA A 149 -7.40 0.94 42.65
CA ALA A 149 -6.35 1.92 42.83
C ALA A 149 -6.93 3.24 43.37
N VAL A 150 -6.12 3.95 44.16
CA VAL A 150 -6.44 5.32 44.59
C VAL A 150 -5.58 6.31 43.81
N ALA A 151 -6.02 7.57 43.69
CA ALA A 151 -5.35 8.58 42.84
C ALA A 151 -3.84 8.74 43.12
N ASP A 152 -3.41 8.55 44.36
CA ASP A 152 -1.99 8.65 44.78
C ASP A 152 -1.23 7.30 44.76
N ALA A 153 -1.88 6.22 44.30
CA ALA A 153 -1.31 4.87 44.24
C ALA A 153 -1.80 4.11 42.99
N LEU A 154 -1.54 4.69 41.82
CA LEU A 154 -1.74 4.06 40.51
C LEU A 154 -0.78 2.87 40.28
N PRO A 155 -1.08 1.96 39.32
CA PRO A 155 -0.17 0.88 38.96
C PRO A 155 1.19 1.38 38.48
N GLN A 156 2.17 0.50 38.39
CA GLN A 156 3.45 0.87 37.79
C GLN A 156 3.33 0.88 36.27
N GLU A 157 3.89 1.90 35.61
CA GLU A 157 3.94 1.98 34.13
C GLU A 157 4.48 0.69 33.50
N LYS A 158 5.53 0.13 34.11
CA LYS A 158 6.15 -1.11 33.66
C LYS A 158 5.19 -2.30 33.67
N GLU A 159 4.21 -2.33 34.57
CA GLU A 159 3.21 -3.40 34.63
C GLU A 159 2.32 -3.38 33.38
N VAL A 160 1.76 -2.21 33.05
CA VAL A 160 0.99 -1.97 31.82
C VAL A 160 1.82 -2.28 30.57
N GLN A 161 3.09 -1.86 30.56
CA GLN A 161 4.00 -2.14 29.45
C GLN A 161 4.22 -3.65 29.25
N GLN A 162 4.39 -4.42 30.33
CA GLN A 162 4.61 -5.86 30.24
C GLN A 162 3.37 -6.60 29.74
N ILE A 163 2.18 -6.21 30.18
CA ILE A 163 0.92 -6.80 29.69
C ILE A 163 0.80 -6.61 28.19
N LEU A 164 1.01 -5.37 27.69
CA LEU A 164 0.98 -5.09 26.26
C LEU A 164 2.06 -5.87 25.50
N TYR A 165 3.29 -5.92 26.01
CA TYR A 165 4.38 -6.67 25.38
C TYR A 165 4.04 -8.15 25.22
N TRP A 166 3.63 -8.82 26.30
CA TRP A 166 3.34 -10.25 26.28
C TRP A 166 2.10 -10.58 25.48
N HIS A 167 1.08 -9.71 25.48
CA HIS A 167 -0.06 -9.86 24.59
C HIS A 167 0.35 -9.94 23.11
N PHE A 168 1.13 -8.96 22.62
CA PHE A 168 1.55 -8.96 21.21
C PHE A 168 2.54 -10.08 20.92
N HIS A 169 3.40 -10.43 21.87
CA HIS A 169 4.39 -11.51 21.72
C HIS A 169 3.74 -12.89 21.67
N ASP A 170 2.84 -13.20 22.60
CA ASP A 170 2.28 -14.53 22.79
C ASP A 170 1.21 -14.85 21.74
N TYR A 171 0.40 -13.85 21.36
CA TYR A 171 -0.59 -14.00 20.30
C TYR A 171 -0.04 -13.80 18.89
N ARG A 172 1.27 -13.59 18.74
CA ARG A 172 1.92 -13.40 17.44
C ARG A 172 1.62 -14.53 16.46
N GLU A 173 1.61 -15.77 16.94
CA GLU A 173 1.32 -16.97 16.15
C GLU A 173 -0.09 -16.91 15.55
N ILE A 174 -1.11 -16.59 16.36
CA ILE A 174 -2.49 -16.43 15.89
C ILE A 174 -2.60 -15.32 14.83
N PHE A 175 -1.90 -14.20 15.01
CA PHE A 175 -1.93 -13.07 14.08
C PHE A 175 -1.23 -13.39 12.75
N ASP A 176 -0.03 -13.97 12.80
CA ASP A 176 0.75 -14.30 11.60
C ASP A 176 0.11 -15.45 10.81
N GLU A 177 -0.40 -16.50 11.48
CA GLU A 177 -1.16 -17.58 10.83
C GLU A 177 -2.37 -17.05 10.07
N ARG A 178 -3.18 -16.20 10.72
CA ARG A 178 -4.35 -15.57 10.09
C ARG A 178 -3.94 -14.76 8.87
N SER A 179 -2.85 -14.00 8.98
CA SER A 179 -2.34 -13.15 7.90
C SER A 179 -1.87 -13.97 6.70
N VAL A 180 -1.16 -15.09 6.92
CA VAL A 180 -0.74 -15.99 5.83
C VAL A 180 -1.94 -16.68 5.20
N ARG A 181 -2.91 -17.18 5.97
CA ARG A 181 -4.13 -17.80 5.42
C ARG A 181 -4.92 -16.82 4.55
N CYS A 182 -5.16 -15.59 4.99
CA CYS A 182 -5.76 -14.52 4.17
C CYS A 182 -5.04 -14.32 2.83
N LEU A 183 -3.70 -14.42 2.86
CA LEU A 183 -2.85 -14.15 1.72
C LEU A 183 -2.97 -15.27 0.67
N VAL A 184 -2.92 -16.53 1.11
CA VAL A 184 -2.70 -17.67 0.19
C VAL A 184 -3.85 -18.67 0.08
N ASN A 185 -4.73 -18.78 1.09
CA ASN A 185 -5.72 -19.85 1.18
C ASN A 185 -7.11 -19.39 0.69
N PRO A 186 -7.61 -19.86 -0.47
CA PRO A 186 -8.93 -19.47 -0.99
C PRO A 186 -10.12 -19.88 -0.12
N ALA A 187 -9.93 -20.73 0.90
CA ALA A 187 -10.97 -21.05 1.87
C ALA A 187 -11.27 -19.90 2.84
N GLU A 188 -10.38 -18.91 2.97
CA GLU A 188 -10.64 -17.64 3.67
C GLU A 188 -11.50 -16.70 2.80
N ASP A 189 -12.70 -17.17 2.44
CA ASP A 189 -13.53 -16.64 1.35
C ASP A 189 -14.57 -15.59 1.76
N PHE A 190 -14.41 -14.92 2.92
CA PHE A 190 -15.39 -13.94 3.42
C PHE A 190 -15.73 -12.83 2.40
N GLU A 191 -14.73 -12.17 1.84
CA GLU A 191 -14.90 -11.14 0.81
C GLU A 191 -15.51 -11.72 -0.46
N LYS A 192 -15.08 -12.93 -0.85
CA LYS A 192 -15.60 -13.63 -2.03
C LYS A 192 -17.08 -13.94 -1.86
N GLU A 193 -17.52 -14.34 -0.66
CA GLU A 193 -18.92 -14.55 -0.35
C GLU A 193 -19.73 -13.25 -0.53
N ILE A 194 -19.26 -12.13 0.01
CA ILE A 194 -19.92 -10.82 -0.17
C ILE A 194 -20.01 -10.48 -1.66
N VAL A 195 -18.88 -10.50 -2.37
CA VAL A 195 -18.81 -10.13 -3.79
C VAL A 195 -19.69 -11.02 -4.66
N MET A 196 -19.71 -12.34 -4.43
CA MET A 196 -20.38 -13.27 -5.33
C MET A 196 -21.85 -13.52 -4.96
N GLN A 197 -22.23 -13.40 -3.69
CA GLN A 197 -23.56 -13.78 -3.19
C GLN A 197 -24.45 -12.61 -2.79
N ALA A 198 -23.91 -11.42 -2.49
CA ALA A 198 -24.74 -10.27 -2.12
C ALA A 198 -25.51 -9.70 -3.32
N ASP A 199 -26.68 -9.11 -3.05
CA ASP A 199 -27.35 -8.22 -4.01
C ASP A 199 -26.62 -6.87 -4.02
N LEU A 200 -25.80 -6.64 -5.05
CA LEU A 200 -25.01 -5.40 -5.16
C LEU A 200 -25.86 -4.18 -5.51
N SER A 201 -27.13 -4.35 -5.89
CA SER A 201 -28.04 -3.22 -6.06
C SER A 201 -28.54 -2.65 -4.72
N ASP A 202 -28.40 -3.43 -3.65
CA ASP A 202 -28.73 -3.04 -2.28
C ASP A 202 -27.46 -2.69 -1.50
N LEU A 203 -27.14 -1.39 -1.42
CA LEU A 203 -25.91 -0.88 -0.81
C LEU A 203 -25.70 -1.25 0.66
N ARG A 204 -26.69 -1.84 1.33
CA ARG A 204 -26.52 -2.39 2.70
C ARG A 204 -25.40 -3.42 2.77
N TYR A 205 -25.07 -4.10 1.67
CA TYR A 205 -23.98 -5.08 1.65
C TYR A 205 -22.61 -4.46 2.03
N LEU A 206 -22.38 -3.17 1.76
CA LEU A 206 -21.12 -2.48 2.09
C LEU A 206 -20.83 -2.57 3.60
N TYR A 207 -21.87 -2.51 4.43
CA TYR A 207 -21.76 -2.59 5.88
C TYR A 207 -21.55 -4.02 6.39
N ARG A 208 -21.37 -5.02 5.51
CA ARG A 208 -21.01 -6.39 5.90
C ARG A 208 -19.52 -6.54 6.15
N TYR A 209 -18.65 -5.68 5.61
CA TYR A 209 -17.19 -5.82 5.75
C TYR A 209 -16.65 -5.55 7.16
N GLY A 210 -17.41 -4.85 8.02
CA GLY A 210 -16.89 -4.39 9.31
C GLY A 210 -15.79 -3.33 9.17
N ALA A 211 -15.81 -2.60 8.06
CA ALA A 211 -14.96 -1.45 7.75
C ALA A 211 -15.77 -0.15 7.82
N TYR A 212 -15.10 1.00 7.90
CA TYR A 212 -15.77 2.29 7.82
C TYR A 212 -16.35 2.48 6.42
N ILE A 213 -17.66 2.74 6.35
CA ILE A 213 -18.36 3.02 5.11
C ILE A 213 -18.70 4.51 5.07
N GLY A 214 -18.01 5.24 4.21
CA GLY A 214 -18.19 6.66 3.98
C GLY A 214 -18.95 6.97 2.69
N ASP A 215 -18.78 8.21 2.23
CA ASP A 215 -19.39 8.68 0.99
C ASP A 215 -18.74 8.06 -0.26
N ASN A 216 -17.43 7.82 -0.22
CA ASN A 216 -16.69 7.22 -1.33
C ASN A 216 -17.24 5.84 -1.68
N GLU A 217 -17.33 4.93 -0.71
CA GLU A 217 -17.79 3.55 -0.89
C GLU A 217 -19.24 3.51 -1.40
N ARG A 218 -20.12 4.33 -0.82
CA ARG A 218 -21.55 4.36 -1.21
C ARG A 218 -21.74 4.94 -2.61
N GLN A 219 -21.09 6.05 -2.92
CA GLN A 219 -21.27 6.74 -4.19
C GLN A 219 -20.62 5.97 -5.34
N ILE A 220 -19.44 5.35 -5.14
CA ILE A 220 -18.81 4.55 -6.19
C ILE A 220 -19.63 3.29 -6.50
N ALA A 221 -20.13 2.59 -5.48
CA ALA A 221 -21.00 1.43 -5.68
C ALA A 221 -22.30 1.81 -6.43
N ALA A 222 -22.92 2.93 -6.03
CA ALA A 222 -24.10 3.46 -6.70
C ALA A 222 -23.81 3.83 -8.17
N TYR A 223 -22.69 4.51 -8.43
CA TYR A 223 -22.29 4.90 -9.78
C TYR A 223 -22.00 3.68 -10.65
N LEU A 224 -21.23 2.70 -10.16
CA LEU A 224 -20.96 1.47 -10.90
C LEU A 224 -22.23 0.70 -11.21
N ASN A 225 -23.27 0.75 -10.37
CA ASN A 225 -24.58 0.17 -10.66
C ASN A 225 -25.35 0.87 -11.80
N THR A 226 -24.99 2.11 -12.15
CA THR A 226 -25.56 2.81 -13.31
C THR A 226 -24.95 2.38 -14.64
N LEU A 227 -23.74 1.81 -14.62
CA LEU A 227 -23.02 1.46 -15.84
C LEU A 227 -23.66 0.26 -16.57
N PRO A 228 -23.67 0.25 -17.92
CA PRO A 228 -24.02 -0.94 -18.69
C PRO A 228 -23.16 -2.15 -18.31
N GLU A 229 -23.73 -3.35 -18.41
CA GLU A 229 -22.99 -4.59 -18.13
C GLU A 229 -21.75 -4.76 -19.02
N ALA A 230 -21.84 -4.30 -20.28
CA ALA A 230 -20.71 -4.33 -21.21
C ALA A 230 -19.53 -3.47 -20.73
N ASP A 231 -19.80 -2.33 -20.09
CA ASP A 231 -18.75 -1.42 -19.60
C ASP A 231 -18.07 -2.01 -18.36
N ILE A 232 -18.85 -2.60 -17.45
CA ILE A 232 -18.32 -3.33 -16.29
C ILE A 232 -17.45 -4.50 -16.73
N GLN A 233 -17.93 -5.28 -17.71
CA GLN A 233 -17.16 -6.40 -18.25
C GLN A 233 -15.87 -5.91 -18.92
N ALA A 234 -15.92 -4.82 -19.70
CA ALA A 234 -14.74 -4.25 -20.33
C ALA A 234 -13.68 -3.78 -19.31
N MET A 235 -14.11 -3.13 -18.23
CA MET A 235 -13.20 -2.76 -17.13
C MET A 235 -12.53 -3.98 -16.51
N ALA A 236 -13.31 -5.02 -16.20
CA ALA A 236 -12.80 -6.27 -15.65
C ALA A 236 -11.87 -7.01 -16.64
N ASP A 237 -12.21 -7.01 -17.93
CA ASP A 237 -11.38 -7.62 -18.98
C ASP A 237 -10.04 -6.91 -19.11
N THR A 238 -10.00 -5.57 -19.16
CA THR A 238 -8.74 -4.80 -19.18
C THR A 238 -7.85 -5.19 -17.99
N TYR A 239 -8.43 -5.26 -16.79
CA TYR A 239 -7.72 -5.62 -15.58
C TYR A 239 -7.21 -7.07 -15.57
N THR A 240 -8.04 -8.06 -15.93
CA THR A 240 -7.62 -9.46 -15.90
C THR A 240 -6.78 -9.87 -17.10
N GLU A 241 -6.98 -9.26 -18.27
CA GLU A 241 -6.12 -9.51 -19.44
C GLU A 241 -4.73 -8.94 -19.26
N GLY A 242 -4.57 -7.78 -18.59
CA GLY A 242 -3.26 -7.34 -18.11
C GLY A 242 -2.57 -8.48 -17.36
N TYR A 243 -3.24 -9.04 -16.36
CA TYR A 243 -2.71 -10.15 -15.56
C TYR A 243 -2.24 -11.33 -16.40
N ARG A 244 -3.07 -11.80 -17.32
CA ARG A 244 -2.71 -12.90 -18.23
C ARG A 244 -1.54 -12.54 -19.15
N ILE A 245 -1.54 -11.34 -19.72
CA ILE A 245 -0.48 -10.85 -20.61
C ILE A 245 0.85 -10.76 -19.86
N GLY A 246 0.86 -10.27 -18.62
CA GLY A 246 2.06 -10.22 -17.79
C GLY A 246 2.71 -11.59 -17.57
N PHE A 247 1.95 -12.69 -17.52
CA PHE A 247 2.51 -14.05 -17.52
C PHE A 247 3.12 -14.42 -18.88
N GLU A 248 2.45 -14.07 -19.98
CA GLU A 248 2.94 -14.37 -21.33
C GLU A 248 4.21 -13.61 -21.69
N THR A 249 4.29 -12.31 -21.40
CA THR A 249 5.43 -11.45 -21.73
C THR A 249 6.68 -11.83 -20.95
N THR A 250 6.50 -12.27 -19.70
CA THR A 250 7.60 -12.75 -18.84
C THR A 250 7.94 -14.24 -19.04
N GLY A 251 7.22 -14.94 -19.92
CA GLY A 251 7.43 -16.37 -20.17
C GLY A 251 7.09 -17.27 -18.98
N LYS A 252 6.25 -16.80 -18.06
CA LYS A 252 5.84 -17.53 -16.85
C LYS A 252 4.64 -18.43 -17.14
N ASP A 253 4.73 -19.69 -16.73
CA ASP A 253 3.67 -20.67 -16.95
C ASP A 253 2.57 -20.55 -15.89
N LEU A 254 1.49 -19.83 -16.24
CA LEU A 254 0.33 -19.64 -15.37
C LEU A 254 -0.34 -20.97 -14.97
N SER A 255 -0.23 -22.04 -15.77
CA SER A 255 -0.91 -23.32 -15.49
C SER A 255 -0.36 -24.04 -14.26
N LYS A 256 0.80 -23.61 -13.74
CA LYS A 256 1.37 -24.07 -12.47
C LYS A 256 0.65 -23.50 -11.25
N LYS A 257 -0.14 -22.44 -11.43
CA LYS A 257 -0.75 -21.68 -10.34
C LYS A 257 -2.22 -22.02 -10.18
N THR A 258 -2.72 -21.84 -8.97
CA THR A 258 -4.07 -22.25 -8.57
C THR A 258 -4.92 -21.09 -8.06
N ALA A 259 -4.31 -19.98 -7.61
CA ALA A 259 -5.04 -18.84 -7.10
C ALA A 259 -4.37 -17.49 -7.40
N ALA A 260 -5.16 -16.46 -7.67
CA ALA A 260 -4.73 -15.06 -7.71
C ALA A 260 -5.18 -14.31 -6.44
N GLN A 261 -4.44 -13.29 -6.02
CA GLN A 261 -4.90 -12.44 -4.92
C GLN A 261 -5.56 -11.16 -5.46
N VAL A 262 -6.86 -11.01 -5.29
CA VAL A 262 -7.59 -9.79 -5.69
C VAL A 262 -7.60 -8.78 -4.55
N ARG A 263 -6.96 -7.63 -4.74
CA ARG A 263 -7.01 -6.50 -3.81
C ARG A 263 -7.89 -5.40 -4.39
N TYR A 264 -8.87 -4.92 -3.65
CA TYR A 264 -9.82 -3.94 -4.18
C TYR A 264 -10.42 -3.02 -3.11
N PRO A 265 -10.74 -1.77 -3.48
CA PRO A 265 -11.52 -0.86 -2.65
C PRO A 265 -12.99 -1.32 -2.50
N ILE A 266 -13.54 -1.21 -1.29
CA ILE A 266 -14.97 -1.42 -1.03
C ILE A 266 -15.80 -0.45 -1.91
N GLY A 267 -16.84 -0.98 -2.53
CA GLY A 267 -17.68 -0.28 -3.51
C GLY A 267 -17.40 -0.67 -4.98
N PHE A 268 -16.28 -1.35 -5.28
CA PHE A 268 -15.97 -1.86 -6.62
C PHE A 268 -16.46 -3.29 -6.89
N GLU A 269 -17.29 -3.85 -6.01
CA GLU A 269 -17.69 -5.26 -6.04
C GLU A 269 -18.34 -5.67 -7.36
N ARG A 270 -19.04 -4.77 -8.05
CA ARG A 270 -19.67 -5.07 -9.34
C ARG A 270 -18.63 -5.41 -10.42
N MET A 271 -17.55 -4.63 -10.49
CA MET A 271 -16.41 -4.92 -11.38
C MET A 271 -15.64 -6.15 -10.90
N VAL A 272 -15.39 -6.25 -9.60
CA VAL A 272 -14.62 -7.36 -9.01
C VAL A 272 -15.33 -8.70 -9.22
N ARG A 273 -16.66 -8.75 -9.13
CA ARG A 273 -17.45 -9.94 -9.47
C ARG A 273 -17.21 -10.41 -10.91
N ALA A 274 -17.10 -9.49 -11.87
CA ALA A 274 -16.76 -9.83 -13.24
C ALA A 274 -15.30 -10.31 -13.35
N ALA A 275 -14.37 -9.69 -12.62
CA ALA A 275 -12.97 -10.09 -12.59
C ALA A 275 -12.76 -11.49 -11.98
N VAL A 276 -13.45 -11.83 -10.87
CA VAL A 276 -13.41 -13.17 -10.27
C VAL A 276 -13.84 -14.23 -11.27
N ARG A 277 -14.91 -13.98 -12.04
CA ARG A 277 -15.34 -14.88 -13.11
C ARG A 277 -14.33 -15.00 -14.25
N ASN A 278 -13.54 -13.95 -14.51
CA ASN A 278 -12.46 -14.02 -15.49
C ASN A 278 -11.30 -14.86 -14.98
N PHE A 279 -10.88 -14.71 -13.71
CA PHE A 279 -9.87 -15.57 -13.09
C PHE A 279 -10.30 -17.05 -13.06
N GLU A 280 -11.57 -17.33 -12.78
CA GLU A 280 -12.12 -18.69 -12.85
C GLU A 280 -11.97 -19.31 -14.26
N LYS A 281 -12.17 -18.52 -15.33
CA LYS A 281 -11.93 -18.97 -16.72
C LYS A 281 -10.45 -19.24 -17.01
N MET A 282 -9.55 -18.57 -16.29
CA MET A 282 -8.10 -18.80 -16.34
C MET A 282 -7.67 -20.01 -15.50
N GLY A 283 -8.60 -20.67 -14.80
CA GLY A 283 -8.32 -21.82 -13.93
C GLY A 283 -7.83 -21.44 -12.53
N LEU A 284 -8.05 -20.19 -12.11
CA LEU A 284 -7.61 -19.68 -10.82
C LEU A 284 -8.79 -19.50 -9.86
N GLU A 285 -8.62 -19.95 -8.63
CA GLU A 285 -9.37 -19.44 -7.49
C GLU A 285 -8.89 -18.03 -7.11
N VAL A 286 -9.51 -17.42 -6.10
CA VAL A 286 -9.12 -16.10 -5.61
C VAL A 286 -9.02 -16.08 -4.09
N THR A 287 -7.94 -15.49 -3.58
CA THR A 287 -7.94 -14.85 -2.25
C THR A 287 -8.27 -13.38 -2.44
N MET A 288 -8.84 -12.74 -1.43
CA MET A 288 -9.39 -11.38 -1.59
C MET A 288 -9.05 -10.50 -0.39
N LEU A 289 -8.66 -9.26 -0.67
CA LEU A 289 -8.41 -8.23 0.33
C LEU A 289 -9.19 -6.96 -0.04
N ALA A 290 -10.21 -6.65 0.75
CA ALA A 290 -10.98 -5.42 0.58
C ALA A 290 -10.41 -4.29 1.45
N SER A 291 -10.35 -3.06 0.93
CA SER A 291 -9.94 -1.86 1.68
C SER A 291 -11.00 -0.77 1.61
N GLY A 292 -11.27 -0.08 2.72
CA GLY A 292 -12.11 1.13 2.75
C GLY A 292 -11.26 2.39 2.75
N THR A 293 -11.86 3.53 2.42
CA THR A 293 -11.25 4.85 2.69
C THR A 293 -10.94 4.96 4.18
N ALA A 294 -9.77 5.52 4.52
CA ALA A 294 -9.41 5.79 5.91
C ALA A 294 -10.49 6.63 6.60
N ALA A 295 -10.98 6.17 7.76
CA ALA A 295 -11.93 6.94 8.56
C ALA A 295 -11.32 8.29 8.99
N ASN A 296 -10.01 8.30 9.26
CA ASN A 296 -9.23 9.49 9.58
C ASN A 296 -7.73 9.24 9.37
N LYS A 297 -7.13 9.90 8.37
CA LYS A 297 -5.70 9.77 8.06
C LYS A 297 -4.77 10.24 9.18
N GLN A 298 -5.21 11.19 10.03
CA GLN A 298 -4.43 11.61 11.20
C GLN A 298 -4.43 10.54 12.29
N TYR A 299 -5.53 9.80 12.46
CA TYR A 299 -5.58 8.64 13.36
C TYR A 299 -4.61 7.56 12.89
N ASP A 300 -4.64 7.20 11.60
CA ASP A 300 -3.70 6.23 11.04
C ASP A 300 -2.24 6.70 11.19
N TYR A 301 -1.97 7.99 10.97
CA TYR A 301 -0.64 8.58 11.14
C TYR A 301 -0.15 8.55 12.59
N ASP A 302 -1.00 8.90 13.55
CA ASP A 302 -0.64 8.94 14.98
C ASP A 302 -0.29 7.54 15.52
N HIS A 303 -0.89 6.48 14.97
CA HIS A 303 -0.74 5.10 15.43
C HIS A 303 0.21 4.24 14.58
N ARG A 304 0.76 4.78 13.49
CA ARG A 304 1.61 4.03 12.55
C ARG A 304 2.90 3.45 13.17
N GLU A 305 3.34 4.00 14.31
CA GLU A 305 4.56 3.60 15.03
C GLU A 305 4.27 3.10 16.46
N ASP A 306 3.02 2.76 16.79
CA ASP A 306 2.63 2.25 18.13
C ASP A 306 3.46 1.07 18.60
N ARG A 307 3.89 0.24 17.65
CA ARG A 307 4.78 -0.91 17.89
C ARG A 307 6.06 -0.51 18.61
N ALA A 308 6.53 0.74 18.51
CA ALA A 308 7.69 1.24 19.24
C ALA A 308 7.57 1.09 20.76
N TYR A 309 6.35 0.96 21.32
CA TYR A 309 6.18 0.76 22.76
C TYR A 309 6.63 -0.63 23.26
N TYR A 310 6.59 -1.65 22.39
CA TYR A 310 6.92 -3.04 22.72
C TYR A 310 7.93 -3.69 21.77
N LEU A 311 8.41 -3.00 20.73
CA LEU A 311 9.35 -3.56 19.76
C LEU A 311 10.74 -3.76 20.37
N ASP A 312 11.15 -5.02 20.46
CA ASP A 312 12.52 -5.42 20.70
C ASP A 312 12.95 -6.58 19.78
N LYS A 313 14.19 -7.03 19.94
CA LYS A 313 14.73 -8.11 19.11
C LYS A 313 13.97 -9.43 19.33
N ALA A 314 13.62 -9.77 20.57
CA ALA A 314 12.95 -11.05 20.86
C ALA A 314 11.57 -11.11 20.19
N TYR A 315 10.83 -10.00 20.24
CA TYR A 315 9.56 -9.85 19.54
C TYR A 315 9.69 -10.03 18.01
N VAL A 316 10.72 -9.44 17.40
CA VAL A 316 11.00 -9.61 15.96
C VAL A 316 11.32 -11.06 15.62
N GLU A 317 12.23 -11.70 16.37
CA GLU A 317 12.62 -13.10 16.09
C GLU A 317 11.44 -14.07 16.25
N ARG A 318 10.58 -13.88 17.27
CA ARG A 318 9.33 -14.64 17.42
C ARG A 318 8.39 -14.45 16.23
N GLY A 319 8.29 -13.21 15.73
CA GLY A 319 7.53 -12.89 14.54
C GLY A 319 8.04 -13.57 13.27
N LEU A 320 9.37 -13.64 13.09
CA LEU A 320 9.97 -14.33 11.95
C LEU A 320 9.76 -15.85 12.02
N GLU A 321 9.88 -16.42 13.22
CA GLU A 321 9.60 -17.84 13.47
C GLU A 321 8.15 -18.20 13.12
N THR A 322 7.19 -17.49 13.69
CA THR A 322 5.75 -17.74 13.50
C THR A 322 5.31 -17.49 12.07
N TRP A 323 5.80 -16.44 11.42
CA TRP A 323 5.59 -16.18 9.99
C TRP A 323 6.06 -17.33 9.11
N LYS A 324 7.25 -17.89 9.39
CA LYS A 324 7.76 -19.06 8.68
C LYS A 324 6.94 -20.31 8.92
N ASN A 325 6.53 -20.58 10.17
CA ASN A 325 5.70 -21.73 10.50
C ASN A 325 4.35 -21.67 9.78
N ALA A 326 3.69 -20.52 9.77
CA ALA A 326 2.44 -20.31 9.06
C ALA A 326 2.57 -20.59 7.55
N PHE A 327 3.67 -20.16 6.93
CA PHE A 327 3.96 -20.49 5.53
C PHE A 327 4.28 -21.97 5.31
N GLU A 328 4.93 -22.64 6.26
CA GLU A 328 5.20 -24.08 6.17
C GLU A 328 3.89 -24.89 6.20
N GLU A 329 2.92 -24.48 7.02
CA GLU A 329 1.58 -25.07 7.09
C GLU A 329 0.79 -24.82 5.81
N GLU A 330 0.85 -23.60 5.27
CA GLU A 330 0.12 -23.18 4.08
C GLU A 330 0.92 -23.32 2.77
N LYS A 331 2.05 -24.06 2.78
CA LYS A 331 3.02 -24.08 1.68
C LYS A 331 2.45 -24.51 0.34
N VAL A 332 1.44 -25.38 0.33
CA VAL A 332 0.78 -25.84 -0.90
C VAL A 332 -0.02 -24.70 -1.52
N HIS A 333 -0.75 -23.94 -0.71
CA HIS A 333 -1.47 -22.76 -1.16
C HIS A 333 -0.50 -21.65 -1.59
N ALA A 334 0.56 -21.41 -0.80
CA ALA A 334 1.57 -20.40 -1.11
C ALA A 334 2.29 -20.67 -2.45
N ASP A 335 2.69 -21.91 -2.73
CA ASP A 335 3.32 -22.31 -4.00
C ASP A 335 2.39 -22.07 -5.21
N GLY A 336 1.09 -22.29 -5.00
CA GLY A 336 0.02 -22.09 -5.97
C GLY A 336 -0.37 -20.63 -6.22
N MET A 337 0.17 -19.66 -5.48
CA MET A 337 -0.17 -18.26 -5.67
C MET A 337 0.45 -17.68 -6.95
N ALA A 338 -0.40 -17.17 -7.82
CA ALA A 338 -0.04 -16.48 -9.06
C ALA A 338 0.37 -15.02 -8.85
N GLY A 339 0.16 -14.47 -7.64
CA GLY A 339 0.50 -13.09 -7.29
C GLY A 339 -0.72 -12.16 -7.28
N PRO A 340 -0.51 -10.87 -6.95
CA PRO A 340 -1.61 -9.93 -6.70
C PRO A 340 -2.16 -9.31 -7.99
N ALA A 341 -3.48 -9.17 -8.06
CA ALA A 341 -4.17 -8.31 -8.99
C ALA A 341 -4.82 -7.19 -8.15
N VAL A 342 -4.42 -5.95 -8.38
CA VAL A 342 -4.69 -4.81 -7.50
C VAL A 342 -5.52 -3.76 -8.22
N ILE A 343 -6.62 -3.35 -7.60
CA ILE A 343 -7.36 -2.15 -7.97
C ILE A 343 -6.99 -1.07 -6.95
N GLU A 344 -6.32 -0.02 -7.40
CA GLU A 344 -6.01 1.17 -6.62
C GLU A 344 -7.04 2.27 -6.83
N VAL A 345 -7.03 3.20 -5.90
CA VAL A 345 -7.94 4.35 -5.91
C VAL A 345 -7.19 5.65 -5.71
N PHE A 346 -7.77 6.73 -6.23
CA PHE A 346 -7.18 8.06 -6.12
C PHE A 346 -8.26 9.15 -6.08
N GLY A 347 -7.87 10.42 -5.89
CA GLY A 347 -8.82 11.53 -5.86
C GLY A 347 -9.21 12.03 -4.47
N GLU A 348 -8.73 11.40 -3.40
CA GLU A 348 -8.86 11.98 -2.06
C GLU A 348 -8.03 13.27 -1.91
N GLU A 349 -8.42 14.12 -0.97
CA GLU A 349 -7.60 15.28 -0.62
C GLU A 349 -6.23 14.81 -0.10
N PRO A 350 -5.14 15.41 -0.59
CA PRO A 350 -3.82 15.06 -0.11
C PRO A 350 -3.67 15.35 1.38
N PHE A 351 -2.96 14.46 2.07
CA PHE A 351 -2.83 14.53 3.52
C PHE A 351 -1.50 15.18 3.92
N SER A 352 -1.58 16.16 4.82
CA SER A 352 -0.42 16.77 5.46
C SER A 352 -0.54 16.54 6.97
N PRO A 353 0.17 15.54 7.53
CA PRO A 353 0.00 15.17 8.93
C PRO A 353 0.48 16.26 9.89
N GLU A 354 -0.17 16.33 11.05
CA GLU A 354 0.34 17.03 12.22
C GLU A 354 1.22 16.08 13.06
N THR A 355 2.44 16.51 13.39
CA THR A 355 3.32 15.74 14.28
C THR A 355 2.94 15.99 15.74
N LYS A 356 2.59 14.91 16.46
CA LYS A 356 2.34 14.93 17.91
C LYS A 356 3.50 14.31 18.66
N LYS A 357 3.94 14.96 19.74
CA LYS A 357 5.04 14.47 20.58
C LYS A 357 4.63 13.24 21.43
N GLU A 358 3.33 13.08 21.66
CA GLU A 358 2.74 11.99 22.45
C GLU A 358 2.54 10.70 21.64
N ALA A 359 2.59 10.78 20.32
CA ALA A 359 2.57 9.61 19.45
C ALA A 359 3.91 8.87 19.56
N PHE A 360 3.85 7.54 19.61
CA PHE A 360 5.06 6.73 19.69
C PHE A 360 5.93 6.90 18.45
N ARG A 361 7.24 6.86 18.64
CA ARG A 361 8.24 6.93 17.57
C ARG A 361 9.31 5.89 17.78
N TYR A 362 9.75 5.27 16.69
CA TYR A 362 10.85 4.32 16.77
C TYR A 362 12.15 5.03 17.19
N SER A 363 12.84 4.44 18.16
CA SER A 363 14.25 4.75 18.38
C SER A 363 15.11 4.27 17.19
N GLU A 364 16.33 4.78 17.07
CA GLU A 364 17.27 4.38 16.01
C GLU A 364 17.52 2.86 16.00
N LYS A 365 17.61 2.24 17.18
CA LYS A 365 17.71 0.78 17.32
C LYS A 365 16.46 0.05 16.83
N GLN A 366 15.28 0.60 17.08
CA GLN A 366 14.01 0.02 16.62
C GLN A 366 13.82 0.20 15.11
N GLN A 367 14.25 1.32 14.54
CA GLN A 367 14.28 1.51 13.08
C GLN A 367 15.15 0.44 12.40
N GLN A 368 16.34 0.16 12.94
CA GLN A 368 17.19 -0.94 12.46
C GLN A 368 16.51 -2.31 12.57
N LEU A 369 15.74 -2.56 13.64
CA LEU A 369 14.97 -3.78 13.79
C LEU A 369 13.83 -3.87 12.77
N CYS A 370 13.14 -2.77 12.45
CA CYS A 370 12.11 -2.74 11.41
C CYS A 370 12.69 -3.06 10.02
N VAL A 371 13.84 -2.46 9.66
CA VAL A 371 14.53 -2.75 8.40
C VAL A 371 14.96 -4.23 8.34
N TYR A 372 15.52 -4.76 9.42
CA TYR A 372 15.89 -6.17 9.52
C TYR A 372 14.67 -7.09 9.37
N GLU A 373 13.59 -6.84 10.13
CA GLU A 373 12.35 -7.63 10.06
C GLU A 373 11.76 -7.63 8.64
N MET A 374 11.70 -6.46 7.99
CA MET A 374 11.20 -6.30 6.63
C MET A 374 11.98 -7.15 5.64
N SER A 375 13.32 -7.09 5.68
CA SER A 375 14.19 -7.88 4.82
C SER A 375 14.01 -9.38 5.05
N GLN A 376 13.99 -9.84 6.30
CA GLN A 376 13.83 -11.26 6.62
C GLN A 376 12.43 -11.79 6.25
N ARG A 377 11.35 -11.04 6.51
CA ARG A 377 9.98 -11.43 6.11
C ARG A 377 9.84 -11.51 4.60
N GLY A 378 10.44 -10.59 3.85
CA GLY A 378 10.47 -10.64 2.39
C GLY A 378 11.15 -11.91 1.89
N GLN A 379 12.32 -12.26 2.45
CA GLN A 379 13.04 -13.49 2.11
C GLN A 379 12.24 -14.76 2.42
N ILE A 380 11.61 -14.85 3.60
CA ILE A 380 10.75 -15.98 3.94
C ILE A 380 9.60 -16.08 2.93
N THR A 381 8.90 -14.98 2.66
CA THR A 381 7.76 -14.97 1.73
C THR A 381 8.15 -15.46 0.34
N ASN A 382 9.29 -15.00 -0.20
CA ASN A 382 9.78 -15.41 -1.51
C ASN A 382 10.21 -16.90 -1.58
N GLN A 383 10.50 -17.56 -0.45
CA GLN A 383 10.77 -19.00 -0.43
C GLN A 383 9.51 -19.84 -0.68
N TYR A 384 8.35 -19.33 -0.29
CA TYR A 384 7.07 -20.05 -0.38
C TYR A 384 6.21 -19.58 -1.55
N ILE A 385 6.20 -18.27 -1.82
CA ILE A 385 5.56 -17.66 -2.99
C ILE A 385 6.66 -17.30 -3.99
N LYS A 386 6.96 -18.21 -4.92
CA LYS A 386 8.06 -18.10 -5.88
C LYS A 386 7.91 -16.88 -6.80
N GLY A 387 8.79 -15.90 -6.66
CA GLY A 387 8.82 -14.67 -7.48
C GLY A 387 8.93 -14.97 -8.97
N GLU A 388 9.81 -15.91 -9.31
CA GLU A 388 10.14 -16.31 -10.66
C GLU A 388 8.98 -17.00 -11.40
N GLU A 389 7.95 -17.44 -10.68
CA GLU A 389 6.78 -18.12 -11.24
C GLU A 389 5.47 -17.31 -11.11
N ARG A 390 5.50 -16.09 -10.56
CA ARG A 390 4.31 -15.25 -10.37
C ARG A 390 4.37 -13.96 -11.19
N SER A 391 3.22 -13.33 -11.39
CA SER A 391 3.10 -12.00 -11.96
C SER A 391 2.13 -11.15 -11.13
N PHE A 392 1.88 -9.93 -11.57
CA PHE A 392 0.90 -9.06 -10.92
C PHE A 392 0.18 -8.19 -11.95
N THR A 393 -0.89 -7.54 -11.51
CA THR A 393 -1.47 -6.42 -12.25
C THR A 393 -1.92 -5.36 -11.29
N ILE A 394 -1.81 -4.11 -11.71
CA ILE A 394 -2.33 -2.98 -10.98
C ILE A 394 -3.05 -2.02 -11.94
N ILE A 395 -4.22 -1.54 -11.52
CA ILE A 395 -5.06 -0.59 -12.26
C ILE A 395 -5.68 0.40 -11.27
N ALA A 396 -5.82 1.67 -11.66
CA ALA A 396 -6.37 2.69 -10.77
C ALA A 396 -7.66 3.35 -11.29
N TYR A 397 -8.53 3.75 -10.35
CA TYR A 397 -9.76 4.50 -10.61
C TYR A 397 -9.98 5.64 -9.62
N PRO A 398 -10.60 6.76 -10.03
CA PRO A 398 -10.88 7.86 -9.11
C PRO A 398 -12.01 7.50 -8.14
N LEU A 399 -11.98 8.10 -6.96
CA LEU A 399 -13.07 8.10 -5.99
C LEU A 399 -13.96 9.33 -6.15
N PRO A 400 -15.23 9.28 -5.69
CA PRO A 400 -16.14 10.41 -5.67
C PRO A 400 -15.58 11.67 -4.98
N SER A 401 -14.71 11.52 -3.98
CA SER A 401 -14.00 12.62 -3.32
C SER A 401 -13.16 13.50 -4.24
N ILE A 402 -12.89 13.05 -5.48
CA ILE A 402 -12.18 13.86 -6.49
C ILE A 402 -12.95 15.12 -6.90
N GLY A 403 -14.25 15.17 -6.59
CA GLY A 403 -15.08 16.37 -6.66
C GLY A 403 -16.21 16.26 -7.68
N ALA A 404 -16.89 17.38 -7.93
CA ALA A 404 -18.13 17.43 -8.71
C ALA A 404 -18.02 16.95 -10.18
N ARG A 405 -16.79 16.79 -10.71
CA ARG A 405 -16.53 16.25 -12.05
C ARG A 405 -16.21 14.75 -12.05
N PHE A 406 -16.43 14.04 -10.93
CA PHE A 406 -16.12 12.63 -10.74
C PHE A 406 -16.46 11.75 -11.94
N GLU A 407 -17.70 11.73 -12.43
CA GLU A 407 -18.10 10.85 -13.53
C GLU A 407 -17.30 11.09 -14.83
N LYS A 408 -16.97 12.36 -15.11
CA LYS A 408 -16.14 12.71 -16.28
C LYS A 408 -14.71 12.23 -16.09
N ILE A 409 -14.14 12.45 -14.91
CA ILE A 409 -12.78 12.01 -14.59
C ILE A 409 -12.71 10.48 -14.60
N PHE A 410 -13.72 9.78 -14.11
CA PHE A 410 -13.84 8.34 -14.20
C PHE A 410 -13.84 7.86 -15.66
N ALA A 411 -14.64 8.49 -16.53
CA ALA A 411 -14.67 8.17 -17.95
C ALA A 411 -13.33 8.44 -18.65
N GLU A 412 -12.63 9.54 -18.32
CA GLU A 412 -11.28 9.81 -18.83
C GLU A 412 -10.25 8.80 -18.32
N THR A 413 -10.37 8.36 -17.06
CA THR A 413 -9.51 7.32 -16.48
C THR A 413 -9.72 5.99 -17.21
N VAL A 414 -10.95 5.61 -17.52
CA VAL A 414 -11.24 4.41 -18.35
C VAL A 414 -10.57 4.52 -19.72
N LYS A 415 -10.57 5.71 -20.36
CA LYS A 415 -9.87 5.91 -21.64
C LYS A 415 -8.36 5.75 -21.49
N ILE A 416 -7.79 6.31 -20.43
CA ILE A 416 -6.35 6.18 -20.13
C ILE A 416 -5.97 4.72 -19.91
N ASN A 417 -6.78 3.94 -19.19
CA ASN A 417 -6.57 2.52 -18.95
C ASN A 417 -6.71 1.66 -20.22
N THR A 418 -7.27 2.20 -21.31
CA THR A 418 -7.56 1.49 -22.57
C THR A 418 -6.85 2.10 -23.78
N LEU A 419 -5.79 2.89 -23.57
CA LEU A 419 -4.95 3.45 -24.63
C LEU A 419 -4.38 2.35 -25.55
N ASP A 420 -4.15 2.70 -26.82
CA ASP A 420 -3.71 1.74 -27.85
C ASP A 420 -2.30 1.19 -27.54
N TYR A 421 -2.28 -0.06 -27.08
CA TYR A 421 -1.08 -0.82 -26.78
C TYR A 421 -0.04 -0.80 -27.91
N MET A 422 -0.46 -1.05 -29.16
CA MET A 422 0.46 -1.18 -30.29
C MET A 422 1.06 0.16 -30.69
N LEU A 423 0.27 1.23 -30.59
CA LEU A 423 0.74 2.59 -30.85
C LEU A 423 1.85 2.99 -29.85
N TYR A 424 1.58 2.82 -28.55
CA TYR A 424 2.55 3.16 -27.49
C TYR A 424 3.82 2.31 -27.57
N ARG A 425 3.67 0.99 -27.73
CA ARG A 425 4.79 0.06 -27.92
C ARG A 425 5.74 0.52 -29.02
N ASN A 426 5.20 0.93 -30.17
CA ASN A 426 6.00 1.34 -31.33
C ASN A 426 6.75 2.65 -31.07
N MET A 427 6.12 3.64 -30.43
CA MET A 427 6.76 4.92 -30.08
C MET A 427 7.86 4.71 -29.04
N GLN A 428 7.57 3.92 -28.00
CA GLN A 428 8.52 3.55 -26.96
C GLN A 428 9.74 2.82 -27.53
N GLN A 429 9.53 1.88 -28.46
CA GLN A 429 10.62 1.18 -29.12
C GLN A 429 11.58 2.15 -29.85
N LYS A 430 11.05 3.20 -30.50
CA LYS A 430 11.90 4.22 -31.15
C LYS A 430 12.81 4.95 -30.17
N MET A 431 12.31 5.23 -28.97
CA MET A 431 13.13 5.81 -27.91
C MET A 431 14.17 4.82 -27.41
N ILE A 432 13.78 3.57 -27.15
CA ILE A 432 14.68 2.50 -26.72
C ILE A 432 15.83 2.30 -27.72
N ASP A 433 15.53 2.27 -29.02
CA ASP A 433 16.55 2.11 -30.07
C ASP A 433 17.66 3.20 -30.01
N VAL A 434 17.33 4.40 -29.54
CA VAL A 434 18.28 5.50 -29.33
C VAL A 434 18.94 5.43 -27.95
N LEU A 435 18.17 5.12 -26.92
CA LEU A 435 18.65 4.97 -25.53
C LEU A 435 19.66 3.82 -25.38
N ASP A 436 19.49 2.73 -26.12
CA ASP A 436 20.43 1.59 -26.19
C ASP A 436 21.83 1.99 -26.67
N GLN A 437 21.96 3.15 -27.33
CA GLN A 437 23.25 3.69 -27.80
C GLN A 437 23.92 4.60 -26.77
N ALA A 438 23.25 4.90 -25.67
CA ALA A 438 23.70 5.86 -24.68
C ALA A 438 24.92 5.36 -23.91
N ASP A 439 25.94 6.23 -23.79
CA ASP A 439 26.87 6.12 -22.69
C ASP A 439 26.19 6.63 -21.40
N ARG A 440 25.59 7.80 -21.48
CA ARG A 440 24.84 8.39 -20.38
C ARG A 440 23.71 9.24 -20.90
N VAL A 441 22.71 9.46 -20.07
CA VAL A 441 21.61 10.37 -20.34
C VAL A 441 21.77 11.59 -19.45
N HIS A 442 21.62 12.78 -20.01
CA HIS A 442 21.64 14.05 -19.29
C HIS A 442 20.23 14.61 -19.21
N ILE A 443 19.76 14.86 -17.99
CA ILE A 443 18.43 15.37 -17.68
C ILE A 443 18.60 16.74 -17.03
N THR A 444 17.93 17.75 -17.60
CA THR A 444 17.95 19.12 -17.07
C THR A 444 16.53 19.64 -16.80
N GLY A 445 16.38 20.39 -15.72
CA GLY A 445 15.15 21.13 -15.40
C GLY A 445 15.14 22.54 -16.01
N LYS A 446 13.95 23.13 -16.17
CA LYS A 446 13.74 24.53 -16.58
C LYS A 446 13.04 25.35 -15.51
N GLY A 447 13.06 26.67 -15.68
CA GLY A 447 12.38 27.60 -14.79
C GLY A 447 12.98 27.57 -13.38
N ALA A 448 12.16 27.22 -12.38
CA ALA A 448 12.61 27.05 -11.00
C ALA A 448 13.21 25.66 -10.72
N ASN A 449 13.02 24.70 -11.62
CA ASN A 449 13.52 23.36 -11.44
C ASN A 449 15.05 23.32 -11.62
N LYS A 450 15.75 22.79 -10.61
CA LYS A 450 17.23 22.79 -10.55
C LYS A 450 17.84 21.44 -10.95
N THR A 451 17.08 20.56 -11.59
CA THR A 451 17.59 19.26 -12.00
C THR A 451 18.75 19.42 -12.97
N ASP A 452 19.85 18.75 -12.67
CA ASP A 452 21.04 18.59 -13.51
C ASP A 452 21.64 17.23 -13.16
N LEU A 453 21.20 16.20 -13.88
CA LEU A 453 21.43 14.80 -13.52
C LEU A 453 22.00 14.03 -14.71
N TYR A 454 23.10 13.34 -14.48
CA TYR A 454 23.66 12.37 -15.41
C TYR A 454 23.36 10.97 -14.93
N VAL A 455 22.67 10.18 -15.74
CA VAL A 455 22.40 8.76 -15.48
C VAL A 455 23.28 7.92 -16.40
N ASN A 456 24.10 7.03 -15.82
CA ASN A 456 24.96 6.14 -16.58
C ASN A 456 24.17 4.89 -17.02
N ILE A 457 24.21 4.60 -18.32
CA ILE A 457 23.43 3.51 -18.92
C ILE A 457 24.30 2.26 -19.08
N TRP A 458 23.65 1.10 -18.98
CA TRP A 458 24.29 -0.19 -19.19
C TRP A 458 24.92 -0.30 -20.59
N LYS A 459 26.15 -0.81 -20.68
CA LYS A 459 26.86 -0.93 -21.96
C LYS A 459 26.57 -2.28 -22.60
N LEU A 460 25.75 -2.25 -23.65
CA LEU A 460 25.41 -3.44 -24.44
C LEU A 460 26.67 -4.06 -25.04
N GLN A 461 26.78 -5.39 -24.94
CA GLN A 461 27.84 -6.15 -25.60
C GLN A 461 27.38 -6.62 -26.97
N ASN A 462 26.09 -6.92 -27.12
CA ASN A 462 25.45 -7.32 -28.36
C ASN A 462 24.18 -6.49 -28.64
N PRO A 463 24.31 -5.29 -29.24
CA PRO A 463 23.16 -4.42 -29.51
C PRO A 463 22.09 -4.99 -30.45
N GLU A 464 22.40 -6.06 -31.21
CA GLU A 464 21.43 -6.73 -32.07
C GLU A 464 20.48 -7.67 -31.30
N GLY A 465 20.87 -8.12 -30.11
CA GLY A 465 20.10 -9.08 -29.30
C GLY A 465 19.87 -8.67 -27.85
N GLU A 466 20.44 -7.55 -27.40
CA GLU A 466 20.34 -7.04 -26.04
C GLU A 466 19.75 -5.62 -26.05
N THR A 467 19.04 -5.27 -24.98
CA THR A 467 18.50 -3.94 -24.72
C THR A 467 18.82 -3.53 -23.28
N ALA A 468 19.10 -2.24 -23.07
CA ALA A 468 19.29 -1.67 -21.74
C ALA A 468 17.96 -1.20 -21.15
N PHE A 469 16.96 -0.95 -21.99
CA PHE A 469 15.65 -0.45 -21.53
C PHE A 469 14.55 -1.47 -21.79
N GLU A 470 13.58 -1.51 -20.89
CA GLU A 470 12.34 -2.25 -21.04
C GLU A 470 11.24 -1.38 -21.65
N ASN A 471 10.44 -2.00 -22.53
CA ASN A 471 9.28 -1.40 -23.18
C ASN A 471 8.04 -1.75 -22.34
N CYS A 472 7.65 -0.86 -21.43
CA CYS A 472 6.56 -1.12 -20.49
C CYS A 472 5.21 -0.68 -21.07
N VAL A 473 4.40 -1.68 -21.39
CA VAL A 473 3.12 -1.52 -22.09
C VAL A 473 2.01 -2.28 -21.38
N ALA A 474 1.29 -1.65 -20.44
CA ALA A 474 0.01 -2.13 -19.85
C ALA A 474 -0.16 -3.66 -19.67
N ASP A 475 0.92 -4.37 -19.40
CA ASP A 475 0.98 -5.82 -19.25
C ASP A 475 0.97 -6.17 -17.76
N VAL A 476 1.55 -5.33 -16.90
CA VAL A 476 1.39 -5.43 -15.44
C VAL A 476 0.92 -4.11 -14.81
N ASN A 477 1.36 -2.98 -15.35
CA ASN A 477 1.00 -1.64 -14.86
C ASN A 477 0.02 -0.97 -15.83
N ILE A 478 -1.26 -0.84 -15.45
CA ILE A 478 -2.28 -0.18 -16.27
C ILE A 478 -2.55 1.22 -15.69
N PRO A 479 -2.40 2.30 -16.47
CA PRO A 479 -2.32 2.37 -17.95
C PRO A 479 -0.92 2.17 -18.54
N VAL A 480 -0.82 2.03 -19.88
CA VAL A 480 0.47 2.11 -20.60
C VAL A 480 1.20 3.40 -20.26
N GLY A 481 2.54 3.41 -20.29
CA GLY A 481 3.16 4.72 -20.26
C GLY A 481 4.63 4.90 -19.98
N GLU A 482 5.55 3.94 -20.10
CA GLU A 482 6.97 4.22 -19.82
C GLU A 482 7.97 3.34 -20.57
N VAL A 483 9.21 3.84 -20.64
CA VAL A 483 10.40 3.03 -20.91
C VAL A 483 11.35 3.19 -19.74
N PHE A 484 11.89 2.10 -19.21
CA PHE A 484 12.66 2.14 -17.96
C PHE A 484 13.90 1.24 -17.99
N THR A 485 14.85 1.49 -17.08
CA THR A 485 16.09 0.71 -16.92
C THR A 485 16.52 0.72 -15.46
N SER A 486 17.26 -0.33 -15.04
CA SER A 486 18.13 -0.21 -13.87
C SER A 486 19.40 0.54 -14.28
N PRO A 487 19.72 1.69 -13.67
CA PRO A 487 20.89 2.45 -14.05
C PRO A 487 22.19 1.82 -13.52
N VAL A 488 23.30 2.07 -14.22
CA VAL A 488 24.62 1.77 -13.67
C VAL A 488 24.92 2.83 -12.61
N LEU A 489 25.02 2.41 -11.33
CA LEU A 489 25.20 3.35 -10.22
C LEU A 489 26.47 4.19 -10.38
N LYS A 490 27.63 3.54 -10.58
CA LYS A 490 28.89 4.25 -10.80
C LYS A 490 28.80 5.19 -12.01
N GLY A 491 29.11 6.46 -11.82
CA GLY A 491 28.98 7.48 -12.87
C GLY A 491 27.62 8.17 -12.95
N THR A 492 26.60 7.66 -12.26
CA THR A 492 25.30 8.35 -12.10
C THR A 492 25.45 9.43 -11.01
N ASN A 493 25.37 10.71 -11.38
CA ASN A 493 25.66 11.82 -10.48
C ASN A 493 24.83 13.05 -10.82
N GLY A 494 24.51 13.85 -9.82
CA GLY A 494 23.87 15.16 -10.00
C GLY A 494 22.70 15.37 -9.06
N LYS A 495 21.87 16.38 -9.37
CA LYS A 495 20.74 16.78 -8.56
C LYS A 495 19.44 16.45 -9.26
N LEU A 496 18.54 15.78 -8.53
CA LEU A 496 17.11 15.70 -8.83
C LEU A 496 16.40 16.78 -8.00
N HIS A 497 15.59 17.61 -8.65
CA HIS A 497 14.74 18.59 -7.99
C HIS A 497 13.32 18.49 -8.55
N VAL A 498 12.32 18.51 -7.69
CA VAL A 498 10.90 18.59 -8.09
C VAL A 498 10.21 19.67 -7.27
N GLY A 499 9.56 20.62 -7.95
CA GLY A 499 8.93 21.77 -7.29
C GLY A 499 7.86 21.35 -6.28
N GLN A 500 7.02 20.38 -6.63
CA GLN A 500 6.08 19.74 -5.72
C GLN A 500 5.75 18.33 -6.20
N VAL A 501 5.73 17.35 -5.30
CA VAL A 501 5.42 15.95 -5.61
C VAL A 501 4.69 15.28 -4.45
N TYR A 502 3.84 14.30 -4.75
CA TYR A 502 3.12 13.52 -3.76
C TYR A 502 3.62 12.08 -3.79
N LEU A 503 4.22 11.61 -2.70
CA LEU A 503 4.81 10.28 -2.58
C LEU A 503 4.13 9.58 -1.42
N ASN A 504 3.59 8.38 -1.63
CA ASN A 504 2.95 7.57 -0.57
C ASN A 504 1.87 8.34 0.22
N GLY A 505 1.06 9.17 -0.45
CA GLY A 505 0.01 9.99 0.17
C GLY A 505 0.50 11.22 0.93
N LEU A 506 1.80 11.52 0.88
CA LEU A 506 2.46 12.63 1.55
C LEU A 506 2.95 13.67 0.53
N ASN A 507 2.72 14.95 0.83
CA ASN A 507 3.15 16.07 -0.02
C ASN A 507 4.60 16.46 0.25
N TYR A 508 5.40 16.73 -0.79
CA TYR A 508 6.75 17.25 -0.69
C TYR A 508 6.90 18.53 -1.51
N LYS A 509 7.39 19.60 -0.88
CA LYS A 509 7.61 20.90 -1.53
C LYS A 509 9.11 21.14 -1.73
N ASN A 510 9.52 21.49 -2.96
CA ASN A 510 10.91 21.65 -3.39
C ASN A 510 11.78 20.45 -2.94
N LEU A 511 11.37 19.24 -3.31
CA LEU A 511 12.12 18.04 -3.00
C LEU A 511 13.44 18.06 -3.77
N GLU A 512 14.56 17.97 -3.05
CA GLU A 512 15.90 17.91 -3.62
C GLU A 512 16.61 16.63 -3.16
N ILE A 513 17.20 15.89 -4.10
CA ILE A 513 18.05 14.73 -3.83
C ILE A 513 19.33 14.84 -4.68
N ASP A 514 20.48 14.81 -4.02
CA ASP A 514 21.79 14.76 -4.66
C ASP A 514 22.29 13.31 -4.72
N PHE A 515 22.68 12.86 -5.91
CA PHE A 515 23.23 11.54 -6.16
C PHE A 515 24.72 11.59 -6.42
N LYS A 516 25.43 10.62 -5.85
CA LYS A 516 26.84 10.37 -6.12
C LYS A 516 27.07 8.89 -6.36
N ASP A 517 27.60 8.56 -7.54
CA ASP A 517 27.71 7.19 -8.01
C ASP A 517 26.43 6.38 -7.76
N GLY A 518 25.29 6.98 -8.10
CA GLY A 518 23.96 6.37 -8.02
C GLY A 518 23.40 6.23 -6.60
N MET A 519 24.13 6.64 -5.56
CA MET A 519 23.66 6.60 -4.18
C MET A 519 23.18 7.97 -3.72
N VAL A 520 22.11 8.02 -2.92
CA VAL A 520 21.65 9.25 -2.27
C VAL A 520 22.75 9.78 -1.32
N GLU A 521 23.29 10.97 -1.61
CA GLU A 521 24.32 11.63 -0.80
C GLU A 521 23.70 12.70 0.12
N LYS A 522 22.74 13.48 -0.38
CA LYS A 522 22.04 14.54 0.37
C LYS A 522 20.60 14.65 -0.08
N TYR A 523 19.76 15.13 0.82
CA TYR A 523 18.35 15.37 0.53
C TYR A 523 17.79 16.49 1.42
N THR A 524 16.78 17.20 0.91
CA THR A 524 16.01 18.18 1.68
C THR A 524 14.67 18.46 1.00
N CYS A 525 13.74 19.09 1.74
CA CYS A 525 12.51 19.67 1.21
C CYS A 525 12.18 20.95 2.02
N THR A 526 11.04 21.57 1.73
CA THR A 526 10.60 22.84 2.32
C THR A 526 9.17 22.75 2.89
N ASN A 527 8.82 21.58 3.41
CA ASN A 527 7.52 21.32 4.04
C ASN A 527 7.38 22.01 5.39
N PHE A 528 8.47 22.07 6.15
CA PHE A 528 8.54 22.64 7.50
C PHE A 528 9.53 23.81 7.53
N GLU A 529 9.41 24.68 8.55
CA GLU A 529 10.36 25.79 8.75
C GLU A 529 11.75 25.29 9.18
N ASP A 530 11.81 24.18 9.93
CA ASP A 530 13.05 23.58 10.40
C ASP A 530 13.65 22.59 9.39
N GLU A 531 14.93 22.75 9.06
CA GLU A 531 15.64 21.91 8.09
C GLU A 531 15.79 20.44 8.59
N THR A 532 15.89 20.24 9.91
CA THR A 532 16.02 18.90 10.49
C THR A 532 14.71 18.13 10.37
N GLU A 533 13.57 18.79 10.58
CA GLU A 533 12.24 18.20 10.35
C GLU A 533 12.05 17.80 8.89
N ASN A 534 12.45 18.64 7.93
CA ASN A 534 12.40 18.31 6.51
C ASN A 534 13.26 17.07 6.17
N LYS A 535 14.47 16.97 6.74
CA LYS A 535 15.33 15.79 6.55
C LYS A 535 14.74 14.54 7.19
N ASN A 536 14.24 14.62 8.41
CA ASN A 536 13.59 13.48 9.07
C ASN A 536 12.37 13.01 8.28
N TYR A 537 11.59 13.94 7.74
CA TYR A 537 10.43 13.64 6.91
C TYR A 537 10.80 12.83 5.64
N ILE A 538 11.90 13.16 4.96
CA ILE A 538 12.40 12.36 3.83
C ILE A 538 12.98 11.03 4.31
N ARG A 539 13.80 11.03 5.37
CA ARG A 539 14.42 9.82 5.89
C ARG A 539 13.38 8.77 6.32
N ASP A 540 12.32 9.20 6.97
CA ASP A 540 11.32 8.30 7.54
C ASP A 540 10.33 7.78 6.49
N ASN A 541 10.04 8.55 5.44
CA ASN A 541 8.96 8.21 4.50
C ASN A 541 9.43 7.96 3.05
N VAL A 542 10.64 8.39 2.66
CA VAL A 542 11.23 8.13 1.33
C VAL A 542 12.41 7.16 1.45
N LEU A 543 13.31 7.37 2.42
CA LEU A 543 14.44 6.44 2.64
C LEU A 543 14.06 5.22 3.49
N MET A 544 12.85 5.18 4.05
CA MET A 544 12.36 4.09 4.91
C MET A 544 13.36 3.72 6.02
N HIS A 545 13.93 4.74 6.67
CA HIS A 545 14.95 4.64 7.72
C HIS A 545 16.32 4.08 7.30
N HIS A 546 16.57 3.87 6.00
CA HIS A 546 17.91 3.57 5.49
C HIS A 546 18.82 4.80 5.55
N GLU A 547 20.11 4.60 5.77
CA GLU A 547 21.11 5.69 5.75
C GLU A 547 21.26 6.32 4.34
N THR A 548 21.16 5.48 3.32
CA THR A 548 21.20 5.86 1.90
C THR A 548 20.48 4.79 1.09
N LEU A 549 19.97 5.16 -0.09
CA LEU A 549 19.37 4.27 -1.07
C LEU A 549 20.04 4.46 -2.44
N PRO A 550 20.13 3.41 -3.29
CA PRO A 550 20.55 3.57 -4.67
C PRO A 550 19.42 4.14 -5.53
N MET A 551 19.77 4.67 -6.70
CA MET A 551 18.84 4.91 -7.80
C MET A 551 18.50 3.56 -8.42
N GLY A 552 17.31 3.04 -8.09
CA GLY A 552 16.84 1.73 -8.51
C GLY A 552 16.38 1.71 -9.96
N GLU A 553 15.84 2.82 -10.44
CA GLU A 553 15.25 2.97 -11.77
C GLU A 553 15.52 4.36 -12.35
N PHE A 554 15.70 4.41 -13.67
CA PHE A 554 15.49 5.59 -14.48
C PHE A 554 14.49 5.28 -15.58
N ALA A 555 13.50 6.15 -15.75
CA ALA A 555 12.45 5.95 -16.73
C ALA A 555 11.99 7.25 -17.39
N ILE A 556 11.37 7.10 -18.56
CA ILE A 556 10.73 8.17 -19.32
C ILE A 556 9.26 7.83 -19.49
N GLY A 557 8.41 8.49 -18.70
CA GLY A 557 6.97 8.46 -18.88
C GLY A 557 6.55 9.01 -20.24
N THR A 558 5.58 8.38 -20.87
CA THR A 558 5.05 8.65 -22.22
C THR A 558 3.55 8.92 -22.23
N ASN A 559 2.87 8.87 -21.07
CA ASN A 559 1.43 9.04 -21.00
C ASN A 559 1.04 10.53 -20.89
N THR A 560 1.22 11.25 -22.00
CA THR A 560 0.84 12.66 -22.11
C THR A 560 -0.67 12.88 -22.04
N THR A 561 -1.48 11.86 -22.32
CA THR A 561 -2.93 11.88 -22.11
C THR A 561 -3.27 11.99 -20.62
N ALA A 562 -2.64 11.18 -19.77
CA ALA A 562 -2.78 11.27 -18.31
C ALA A 562 -2.24 12.61 -17.78
N TYR A 563 -1.09 13.07 -18.28
CA TYR A 563 -0.54 14.40 -17.95
C TYR A 563 -1.51 15.55 -18.25
N ARG A 564 -2.26 15.46 -19.36
CA ARG A 564 -3.29 16.44 -19.70
C ARG A 564 -4.56 16.29 -18.89
N MET A 565 -5.04 15.08 -18.66
CA MET A 565 -6.17 14.86 -17.74
C MET A 565 -5.87 15.48 -16.36
N ALA A 566 -4.66 15.31 -15.85
CA ALA A 566 -4.22 15.89 -14.58
C ALA A 566 -4.40 17.42 -14.54
N ARG A 567 -4.08 18.12 -15.64
CA ARG A 567 -4.18 19.59 -15.76
C ARG A 567 -5.58 20.08 -16.07
N ASP A 568 -6.25 19.44 -17.02
CA ASP A 568 -7.57 19.85 -17.48
C ASP A 568 -8.60 19.76 -16.33
N TYR A 569 -8.38 18.82 -15.40
CA TYR A 569 -9.22 18.65 -14.22
C TYR A 569 -8.62 19.22 -12.93
N ASP A 570 -7.36 19.69 -12.94
CA ASP A 570 -6.63 20.19 -11.77
C ASP A 570 -6.58 19.16 -10.62
N ILE A 571 -6.02 17.99 -10.93
CA ILE A 571 -5.98 16.80 -10.04
C ILE A 571 -4.59 16.14 -9.99
N ALA A 572 -3.54 16.83 -10.44
CA ALA A 572 -2.18 16.26 -10.49
C ALA A 572 -1.68 15.82 -9.11
N ASP A 573 -2.06 16.55 -8.06
CA ASP A 573 -1.78 16.27 -6.65
C ASP A 573 -2.55 15.06 -6.09
N LYS A 574 -3.55 14.58 -6.82
CA LYS A 574 -4.44 13.50 -6.41
C LYS A 574 -4.23 12.21 -7.18
N LEU A 575 -3.34 12.20 -8.17
CA LEU A 575 -3.03 11.00 -8.94
C LEU A 575 -2.23 9.99 -8.11
N PRO A 576 -2.48 8.69 -8.28
CA PRO A 576 -1.65 7.66 -7.67
C PRO A 576 -0.30 7.61 -8.40
N ILE A 577 0.75 7.11 -7.72
CA ILE A 577 2.09 6.98 -8.29
C ILE A 577 2.04 6.21 -9.62
N LEU A 578 1.27 5.12 -9.68
CA LEU A 578 1.02 4.30 -10.87
C LEU A 578 0.72 5.12 -12.14
N ILE A 579 -0.07 6.19 -12.02
CA ILE A 579 -0.41 7.08 -13.13
C ILE A 579 0.59 8.22 -13.21
N ALA A 580 0.95 8.83 -12.08
CA ALA A 580 1.81 10.01 -12.00
C ALA A 580 3.20 9.77 -12.60
N GLU A 581 3.80 8.60 -12.35
CA GLU A 581 5.11 8.21 -12.89
C GLU A 581 5.15 8.24 -14.42
N LYS A 582 4.03 7.89 -15.06
CA LYS A 582 3.90 7.86 -16.51
C LYS A 582 3.73 9.25 -17.15
N THR A 583 3.66 10.32 -16.34
CA THR A 583 3.42 11.71 -16.79
C THR A 583 4.68 12.57 -16.92
N GLY A 584 5.87 11.97 -16.86
CA GLY A 584 7.16 12.65 -17.04
C GLY A 584 8.32 11.66 -16.86
N PRO A 585 9.59 12.07 -16.97
CA PRO A 585 10.69 11.22 -16.53
C PRO A 585 10.66 11.06 -15.00
N HIS A 586 10.92 9.85 -14.52
CA HIS A 586 10.99 9.54 -13.10
C HIS A 586 12.21 8.71 -12.75
N PHE A 587 12.50 8.73 -11.45
CA PHE A 587 13.68 8.12 -10.85
C PHE A 587 13.27 7.46 -9.54
N ALA A 588 13.52 6.17 -9.41
CA ALA A 588 13.23 5.46 -8.18
C ALA A 588 14.40 5.52 -7.21
N VAL A 589 14.12 5.83 -5.94
CA VAL A 589 15.05 5.60 -4.83
C VAL A 589 14.70 4.29 -4.12
N GLY A 590 15.67 3.37 -4.05
CA GLY A 590 15.46 2.03 -3.48
C GLY A 590 15.95 0.90 -4.38
N ASP A 591 15.35 -0.27 -4.23
CA ASP A 591 15.70 -1.48 -4.98
C ASP A 591 15.57 -1.29 -6.49
N THR A 592 16.34 -2.07 -7.24
CA THR A 592 16.20 -2.16 -8.70
C THR A 592 14.77 -2.54 -9.09
N CYS A 593 14.27 -2.06 -10.21
CA CYS A 593 12.96 -2.44 -10.76
C CYS A 593 12.83 -3.92 -11.14
N TYR A 594 13.93 -4.67 -11.12
CA TYR A 594 13.98 -6.12 -11.26
C TYR A 594 14.28 -6.83 -9.94
N SER A 595 13.95 -6.24 -8.78
CA SER A 595 14.22 -6.85 -7.48
C SER A 595 13.64 -8.27 -7.44
N HIS A 596 14.50 -9.26 -7.17
CA HIS A 596 14.22 -10.70 -7.21
C HIS A 596 14.02 -11.33 -8.60
N GLU A 597 14.07 -10.54 -9.67
CA GLU A 597 13.98 -10.99 -11.07
C GLU A 597 15.30 -10.78 -11.83
N GLU A 598 16.40 -10.38 -11.16
CA GLU A 598 17.64 -9.99 -11.81
C GLU A 598 18.32 -11.13 -12.59
N ASP A 599 18.08 -12.37 -12.17
CA ASP A 599 18.60 -13.56 -12.83
C ASP A 599 17.60 -14.15 -13.86
N ASN A 600 16.34 -13.68 -13.89
CA ASN A 600 15.30 -14.14 -14.83
C ASN A 600 15.34 -13.39 -16.16
N LEU A 601 15.64 -14.10 -17.25
CA LEU A 601 15.70 -13.52 -18.59
C LEU A 601 14.32 -13.03 -19.03
N SER A 602 14.15 -11.71 -19.11
CA SER A 602 13.01 -11.05 -19.75
C SER A 602 13.39 -10.52 -21.12
N TYR A 603 12.39 -10.39 -22.00
CA TYR A 603 12.57 -9.95 -23.38
C TYR A 603 11.61 -8.84 -23.70
N ASN A 604 12.10 -7.82 -24.40
CA ASN A 604 11.23 -6.82 -24.98
C ASN A 604 10.38 -7.45 -26.10
N PRO A 605 9.26 -6.80 -26.47
CA PRO A 605 8.42 -7.25 -27.57
C PRO A 605 9.13 -7.38 -28.93
N ASP A 606 10.28 -6.73 -29.12
CA ASP A 606 11.13 -6.85 -30.32
C ASP A 606 12.03 -8.11 -30.31
N GLY A 607 12.02 -8.87 -29.20
CA GLY A 607 12.79 -10.08 -29.00
C GLY A 607 14.18 -9.86 -28.38
N LYS A 608 14.59 -8.62 -28.08
CA LYS A 608 15.87 -8.35 -27.41
C LYS A 608 15.81 -8.73 -25.94
N ALA A 609 16.86 -9.37 -25.44
CA ALA A 609 17.01 -9.70 -24.04
C ALA A 609 17.33 -8.44 -23.22
N ILE A 610 16.59 -8.22 -22.14
CA ILE A 610 16.82 -7.10 -21.23
C ILE A 610 18.01 -7.44 -20.34
N VAL A 611 19.09 -6.65 -20.41
CA VAL A 611 20.35 -6.95 -19.69
C VAL A 611 20.61 -6.05 -18.49
N ALA A 612 20.03 -4.85 -18.46
CA ALA A 612 20.21 -3.90 -17.37
C ALA A 612 19.23 -4.18 -16.21
N ARG A 613 19.40 -5.33 -15.57
CA ARG A 613 18.51 -5.82 -14.48
C ARG A 613 19.11 -5.67 -13.08
N GLU A 614 20.43 -5.61 -12.98
CA GLU A 614 21.14 -5.50 -11.71
C GLU A 614 22.00 -4.25 -11.63
N ASN A 615 22.28 -3.85 -10.39
CA ASN A 615 23.21 -2.77 -10.09
C ASN A 615 24.19 -3.22 -8.98
N THR A 616 25.14 -2.38 -8.59
CA THR A 616 26.17 -2.80 -7.60
C THR A 616 25.63 -3.06 -6.19
N VAL A 617 24.39 -2.63 -5.89
CA VAL A 617 23.70 -2.98 -4.64
C VAL A 617 23.00 -4.33 -4.80
N SER A 618 22.13 -4.50 -5.80
CA SER A 618 21.41 -5.77 -5.99
C SER A 618 22.32 -6.94 -6.39
N ALA A 619 23.47 -6.69 -7.01
CA ALA A 619 24.50 -7.70 -7.28
C ALA A 619 25.04 -8.36 -6.01
N GLN A 620 24.95 -7.68 -4.86
CA GLN A 620 25.35 -8.25 -3.57
C GLN A 620 24.47 -9.45 -3.18
N ARG A 621 23.33 -9.71 -3.84
CA ARG A 621 22.46 -10.85 -3.53
C ARG A 621 23.17 -12.19 -3.56
N ARG A 622 24.25 -12.30 -4.35
CA ARG A 622 25.06 -13.52 -4.49
C ARG A 622 25.96 -13.79 -3.28
N GLU A 623 26.27 -12.75 -2.49
CA GLU A 623 27.19 -12.82 -1.35
C GLU A 623 26.50 -12.49 -0.02
N ASN A 624 25.61 -11.50 -0.03
CA ASN A 624 24.84 -10.99 1.10
C ASN A 624 23.43 -10.54 0.66
N PRO A 625 22.47 -11.49 0.56
CA PRO A 625 21.08 -11.21 0.20
C PRO A 625 20.41 -10.10 1.03
N GLU A 626 20.74 -10.03 2.33
CA GLU A 626 20.14 -9.06 3.25
C GLU A 626 20.46 -7.60 2.90
N LYS A 627 21.61 -7.36 2.26
CA LYS A 627 22.04 -6.02 1.81
C LYS A 627 21.61 -5.68 0.39
N ALA A 628 21.13 -6.66 -0.37
CA ALA A 628 20.81 -6.51 -1.77
C ALA A 628 19.35 -6.07 -1.99
N TYR A 629 18.47 -6.41 -1.05
CA TYR A 629 17.04 -6.13 -1.09
C TYR A 629 16.64 -5.28 0.11
N LEU A 630 16.46 -3.98 -0.15
CA LEU A 630 16.10 -2.94 0.81
C LEU A 630 14.58 -2.90 1.05
N ASN A 631 13.80 -3.57 0.18
CA ASN A 631 12.35 -3.70 0.21
C ASN A 631 11.63 -2.34 0.13
N CYS A 632 12.24 -1.36 -0.54
CA CYS A 632 11.61 -0.08 -0.84
C CYS A 632 11.91 0.33 -2.27
N HIS A 633 10.97 1.00 -2.92
CA HIS A 633 11.10 1.56 -4.26
C HIS A 633 10.15 2.75 -4.33
N THR A 634 10.66 3.97 -4.50
CA THR A 634 9.84 5.20 -4.51
C THR A 634 10.15 6.04 -5.73
N ASP A 635 9.19 6.13 -6.65
CA ASP A 635 9.28 6.87 -7.90
C ASP A 635 9.06 8.38 -7.72
N ILE A 636 10.01 9.16 -8.23
CA ILE A 636 9.98 10.62 -8.15
C ILE A 636 9.96 11.19 -9.58
N THR A 637 8.82 11.74 -9.98
CA THR A 637 8.59 12.24 -11.34
C THR A 637 8.85 13.73 -11.48
N ILE A 638 9.55 14.13 -12.55
CA ILE A 638 9.67 15.52 -12.98
C ILE A 638 8.53 15.81 -13.97
N PRO A 639 7.65 16.80 -13.70
CA PRO A 639 6.61 17.18 -14.65
C PRO A 639 7.14 17.69 -16.00
N TYR A 640 6.44 17.35 -17.09
CA TYR A 640 6.41 18.05 -18.40
C TYR A 640 6.94 19.50 -18.43
N ASP A 641 6.29 20.35 -17.66
CA ASP A 641 6.47 21.80 -17.64
C ASP A 641 7.64 22.27 -16.78
N GLU A 642 8.24 21.37 -16.01
CA GLU A 642 9.48 21.60 -15.27
C GLU A 642 10.72 21.03 -15.98
N LEU A 643 10.53 20.21 -17.03
CA LEU A 643 11.59 19.55 -17.77
C LEU A 643 12.13 20.43 -18.92
N ASP A 644 13.45 20.62 -18.95
CA ASP A 644 14.17 21.27 -20.06
C ASP A 644 14.53 20.24 -21.13
N LYS A 645 15.43 19.29 -20.82
CA LYS A 645 15.91 18.32 -21.80
C LYS A 645 16.12 16.93 -21.23
N ILE A 646 15.96 15.95 -22.12
CA ILE A 646 16.53 14.60 -21.97
C ILE A 646 17.40 14.35 -23.20
N THR A 647 18.71 14.36 -23.00
CA THR A 647 19.70 14.21 -24.06
C THR A 647 20.46 12.90 -23.88
N VAL A 648 20.43 12.05 -24.90
CA VAL A 648 21.29 10.87 -25.01
C VAL A 648 22.69 11.32 -25.42
N ILE A 649 23.70 10.92 -24.65
CA ILE A 649 25.12 11.17 -24.94
C ILE A 649 25.78 9.83 -25.24
N ARG A 650 26.28 9.68 -26.47
CA ARG A 650 26.99 8.46 -26.92
C ARG A 650 28.45 8.48 -26.49
N LYS A 651 29.10 7.32 -26.59
CA LYS A 651 30.52 7.13 -26.23
C LYS A 651 31.48 8.03 -27.01
N ASP A 652 31.14 8.38 -28.26
CA ASP A 652 31.93 9.28 -29.10
C ASP A 652 31.65 10.78 -28.84
N GLY A 653 30.75 11.08 -27.90
CA GLY A 653 30.33 12.44 -27.54
C GLY A 653 29.23 13.02 -28.43
N THR A 654 28.75 12.29 -29.43
CA THR A 654 27.57 12.72 -30.20
C THR A 654 26.31 12.64 -29.34
N THR A 655 25.36 13.53 -29.61
CA THR A 655 24.16 13.69 -28.80
C THR A 655 22.89 13.58 -29.64
N GLU A 656 21.82 13.13 -29.02
CA GLU A 656 20.48 13.15 -29.61
C GLU A 656 19.45 13.46 -28.52
N ASP A 657 18.53 14.36 -28.81
CA ASP A 657 17.53 14.80 -27.84
C ASP A 657 16.28 13.93 -27.98
N ILE A 658 15.79 13.40 -26.85
CA ILE A 658 14.50 12.70 -26.77
C ILE A 658 13.40 13.71 -26.47
N ILE A 659 13.65 14.59 -25.50
CA ILE A 659 12.75 15.65 -25.07
C ILE A 659 13.49 16.99 -25.08
N VAL A 660 12.82 18.03 -25.60
CA VAL A 660 13.24 19.44 -25.49
C VAL A 660 12.04 20.30 -25.10
N ASP A 661 12.23 21.16 -24.11
CA ASP A 661 11.21 22.05 -23.55
C ASP A 661 9.93 21.29 -23.11
N GLY A 662 10.11 20.08 -22.55
CA GLY A 662 9.00 19.23 -22.11
C GLY A 662 8.23 18.52 -23.23
N ARG A 663 8.74 18.53 -24.47
CA ARG A 663 8.09 17.93 -25.64
C ARG A 663 8.97 16.87 -26.29
N PHE A 664 8.36 15.80 -26.78
CA PHE A 664 9.05 14.74 -27.50
C PHE A 664 9.50 15.26 -28.88
N VAL A 665 10.80 15.20 -29.16
CA VAL A 665 11.38 15.68 -30.44
C VAL A 665 12.00 14.57 -31.27
N LEU A 666 12.09 13.36 -30.72
CA LEU A 666 12.61 12.21 -31.44
C LEU A 666 11.66 11.80 -32.58
N ALA A 667 12.22 11.51 -33.76
CA ALA A 667 11.44 11.07 -34.91
C ALA A 667 10.64 9.78 -34.60
N GLY A 668 9.35 9.79 -34.92
CA GLY A 668 8.43 8.67 -34.65
C GLY A 668 7.76 8.70 -33.28
N THR A 669 7.96 9.77 -32.50
CA THR A 669 7.31 10.00 -31.20
C THR A 669 6.33 11.17 -31.21
N GLU A 670 6.03 11.73 -32.39
CA GLU A 670 5.28 12.98 -32.53
C GLU A 670 3.87 12.88 -31.97
N ALA A 671 3.23 11.71 -32.08
CA ALA A 671 1.88 11.47 -31.57
C ALA A 671 1.79 11.61 -30.04
N LEU A 672 2.90 11.42 -29.31
CA LEU A 672 2.96 11.69 -27.86
C LEU A 672 2.71 13.17 -27.55
N ASN A 673 2.93 14.09 -28.48
CA ASN A 673 2.67 15.50 -28.26
C ASN A 673 1.22 15.92 -28.56
N GLU A 674 0.42 15.09 -29.24
CA GLU A 674 -0.96 15.46 -29.60
C GLU A 674 -1.85 15.82 -28.40
N PRO A 675 -1.77 15.12 -27.25
CA PRO A 675 -2.49 15.57 -26.06
C PRO A 675 -1.98 16.93 -25.58
N LEU A 676 -0.67 17.15 -25.59
CA LEU A 676 -0.04 18.38 -25.07
C LEU A 676 -0.50 19.65 -25.82
N ASP A 677 -0.92 19.50 -27.08
CA ASP A 677 -1.36 20.58 -27.95
C ASP A 677 -2.84 21.01 -27.77
N ARG A 678 -3.57 20.34 -26.87
CA ARG A 678 -5.00 20.60 -26.63
C ARG A 678 -5.28 21.76 -25.67
#